data_AF-A0A7C5DK12-F1
#
_entry.id   AF-A0A7C5DK12-F1
#
_cell.length_a   1.000
_cell.length_b   1.000
_cell.length_c   1.000
_cell.angle_alpha   90.00
_cell.angle_beta   90.00
_cell.angle_gamma   90.00
#
_symmetry.space_group_name_H-M   'P 1'
#
loop_
_entity.id
_entity.type
_entity.pdbx_description
1 polymer ?
#
loop_
_entity_poly.entity_id
_entity_poly.type
_entity_poly.pdbx_seq_one_letter_code
_entity_poly.pdbx_strand_id
1 'polypeptide(L)'
;MSKKEQFAFGIFQDGLTVKIAQLVSSNEKIKIQQLLDTNLSHHLFLDDKTDEKDFLGLKDIEDEFTGEASPSEEISEFEIAEEVNEEEEEESGKSELQSLLVNFPLDRGKISLNASEEQISYHKFDKSYTKSKIIKYIKKEVLSKDEIKKNNYSFGMIFNKDKSSLAFVHKGENDLLNAVQELNFQYSRKKYIYSYIDTNEISLMNLVRYNYEYTDQDFVMILYIGKEYKSAIVMRGKDHFKTLPIIVPEAEPERTRQSIFSKILLEQDISNFPITQNILIAGEFVSKKDIEFFAKKFGSMSKVSRLELPQIDEIEATEAEITDEKIAQYAIPIALAWKTLDHKNKNFYSTNLLPKDIIERQKHFKVAWHGFVVLAAIFFFALTGTIRNLQINRDIIEVNKIIGTLDGELTQTKQLILKINEVKEKQGHFQKNLELIDKITGNKNQWYYILNVISEAFNKYKISWLNDLKSSANKFQITGYTSNRRNILKFAELFPNGRISRIIKENIEDVEVWKFDISYSYPKKEVSLAKNLNIPEKEPSIMDLGKESEEKTEDETEVPVSSDLSSKSLYEVSFFVGNDHTQAGKTNNILENAGYNSRIEEFTDGDEIAYKLVLNETFSKTEAENMGDQVKKQFNEIDYFQISEKEIQKTVNIPEIYNDIAELFFSRKIDEAYDKLNGFIKDFPGHRLVYNANYLRGECLYYRKEYTAARKIFEKILLQKGNKKPDALMMLGNSYKMENNTEQAVKFWNRLIDEFPENELVEIAEYKIKALKEN
;
A
#
# COMPACT_ATOMS: atom_id res chain seq x y z
N MET A 1 21.48 -24.10 -2.75
CA MET A 1 20.07 -23.79 -3.09
C MET A 1 19.57 -24.85 -4.05
N SER A 2 18.55 -25.63 -3.69
CA SER A 2 17.89 -26.54 -4.65
C SER A 2 17.05 -25.72 -5.64
N LYS A 3 17.06 -26.08 -6.93
CA LYS A 3 16.14 -25.47 -7.91
C LYS A 3 14.72 -25.88 -7.56
N LYS A 4 13.84 -24.90 -7.36
CA LYS A 4 12.42 -25.15 -7.09
C LYS A 4 11.78 -25.85 -8.29
N GLU A 5 11.14 -26.98 -8.03
CA GLU A 5 10.44 -27.78 -9.05
C GLU A 5 9.31 -26.98 -9.70
N GLN A 6 9.11 -27.19 -11.01
CA GLN A 6 8.07 -26.51 -11.79
C GLN A 6 7.12 -27.55 -12.36
N PHE A 7 5.85 -27.43 -11.99
CA PHE A 7 4.76 -28.27 -12.50
C PHE A 7 4.16 -27.65 -13.76
N ALA A 8 3.89 -28.46 -14.78
CA ALA A 8 3.10 -28.10 -15.94
C ALA A 8 2.05 -29.15 -16.24
N PHE A 9 0.87 -28.68 -16.63
CA PHE A 9 -0.29 -29.50 -16.96
C PHE A 9 -0.69 -29.21 -18.41
N GLY A 10 -0.81 -30.25 -19.21
CA GLY A 10 -1.37 -30.18 -20.55
C GLY A 10 -2.71 -30.87 -20.55
N ILE A 11 -3.78 -30.15 -20.87
CA ILE A 11 -5.14 -30.71 -20.99
C ILE A 11 -5.52 -30.72 -22.47
N PHE A 12 -6.06 -31.84 -22.92
CA PHE A 12 -6.42 -32.09 -24.30
C PHE A 12 -7.84 -32.65 -24.36
N GLN A 13 -8.73 -31.97 -25.09
CA GLN A 13 -10.06 -32.45 -25.42
C GLN A 13 -10.10 -32.94 -26.88
N ASP A 14 -10.69 -34.13 -27.07
CA ASP A 14 -10.95 -34.81 -28.34
C ASP A 14 -12.40 -35.32 -28.28
N GLY A 15 -13.32 -34.48 -28.76
CA GLY A 15 -14.76 -34.69 -28.60
C GLY A 15 -15.21 -34.71 -27.14
N LEU A 16 -15.89 -35.80 -26.77
CA LEU A 16 -16.27 -36.14 -25.41
C LEU A 16 -15.13 -36.75 -24.57
N THR A 17 -13.89 -36.86 -25.07
CA THR A 17 -12.78 -37.42 -24.30
C THR A 17 -11.80 -36.34 -23.87
N VAL A 18 -11.47 -36.30 -22.57
CA VAL A 18 -10.52 -35.33 -22.01
C VAL A 18 -9.34 -36.07 -21.38
N LYS A 19 -8.14 -35.72 -21.82
CA LYS A 19 -6.87 -36.28 -21.34
C LYS A 19 -6.03 -35.19 -20.68
N ILE A 20 -5.36 -35.51 -19.59
CA ILE A 20 -4.44 -34.61 -18.90
C ILE A 20 -3.09 -35.28 -18.65
N ALA A 21 -2.02 -34.52 -18.84
CA ALA A 21 -0.65 -34.92 -18.55
C ALA A 21 0.01 -33.95 -17.57
N GLN A 22 0.56 -34.47 -16.47
CA GLN A 22 1.36 -33.74 -15.49
C GLN A 22 2.85 -34.02 -15.71
N LEU A 23 3.60 -32.96 -16.01
CA LEU A 23 5.05 -32.99 -16.13
C LEU A 23 5.70 -32.12 -15.05
N VAL A 24 6.88 -32.54 -14.60
CA VAL A 24 7.70 -31.82 -13.62
C VAL A 24 9.07 -31.52 -14.22
N SER A 25 9.54 -30.28 -14.09
CA SER A 25 10.93 -29.94 -14.33
C SER A 25 11.70 -29.86 -13.01
N SER A 26 12.72 -30.71 -12.86
CA SER A 26 13.66 -30.73 -11.74
C SER A 26 15.08 -30.82 -12.29
N ASN A 27 15.96 -29.90 -11.88
CA ASN A 27 17.35 -29.80 -12.34
C ASN A 27 17.55 -29.82 -13.88
N GLU A 28 16.67 -29.14 -14.63
CA GLU A 28 16.66 -29.09 -16.12
C GLU A 28 16.28 -30.41 -16.81
N LYS A 29 16.08 -31.50 -16.07
CA LYS A 29 15.41 -32.71 -16.54
C LYS A 29 13.90 -32.54 -16.49
N ILE A 30 13.19 -33.18 -17.42
CA ILE A 30 11.72 -33.19 -17.49
C ILE A 30 11.25 -34.64 -17.28
N LYS A 31 10.33 -34.82 -16.34
CA LYS A 31 9.73 -36.11 -15.98
C LYS A 31 8.22 -36.07 -16.21
N ILE A 32 7.65 -37.19 -16.63
CA ILE A 32 6.19 -37.42 -16.61
C ILE A 32 5.87 -38.00 -15.23
N GLN A 33 4.92 -37.39 -14.53
CA GLN A 33 4.49 -37.82 -13.18
C GLN A 33 3.17 -38.57 -13.21
N GLN A 34 2.20 -38.11 -14.03
CA GLN A 34 0.85 -38.70 -14.06
C GLN A 34 0.16 -38.41 -15.40
N LEU A 35 -0.56 -39.40 -15.91
CA LEU A 35 -1.38 -39.34 -17.12
C LEU A 35 -2.77 -39.91 -16.77
N LEU A 36 -3.84 -39.12 -16.91
CA LEU A 36 -5.21 -39.59 -16.69
C LEU A 36 -6.14 -39.10 -17.80
N ASP A 37 -7.19 -39.87 -18.04
CA ASP A 37 -8.24 -39.61 -19.03
C ASP A 37 -9.63 -39.83 -18.42
N THR A 38 -10.61 -39.11 -18.96
CA THR A 38 -12.04 -39.31 -18.67
C THR A 38 -12.86 -39.18 -19.96
N ASN A 39 -14.01 -39.83 -20.00
CA ASN A 39 -15.02 -39.64 -21.03
C ASN A 39 -16.19 -38.89 -20.40
N LEU A 40 -16.63 -37.82 -21.05
CA LEU A 40 -17.77 -37.01 -20.65
C LEU A 40 -19.06 -37.69 -21.13
N SER A 41 -20.12 -37.63 -20.34
CA SER A 41 -21.48 -38.02 -20.76
C SER A 41 -22.00 -37.13 -21.89
N HIS A 42 -21.81 -35.82 -21.74
CA HIS A 42 -22.29 -34.78 -22.64
C HIS A 42 -21.18 -33.77 -22.99
N HIS A 43 -21.43 -32.92 -23.99
CA HIS A 43 -20.50 -31.85 -24.37
C HIS A 43 -20.31 -30.85 -23.20
N LEU A 44 -19.15 -30.19 -23.15
CA LEU A 44 -18.83 -29.22 -22.08
C LEU A 44 -19.73 -27.97 -22.11
N PHE A 45 -20.39 -27.70 -23.24
CA PHE A 45 -21.38 -26.65 -23.43
C PHE A 45 -22.55 -27.24 -24.20
N LEU A 46 -23.75 -26.75 -23.87
CA LEU A 46 -24.94 -26.95 -24.66
C LEU A 46 -24.86 -25.98 -25.85
N ASP A 47 -25.04 -26.48 -27.07
CA ASP A 47 -25.13 -25.62 -28.24
C ASP A 47 -26.47 -24.88 -28.21
N ASP A 48 -26.42 -23.54 -28.08
CA ASP A 48 -27.55 -22.60 -28.27
C ASP A 48 -28.02 -22.55 -29.76
N LYS A 49 -27.96 -23.70 -30.44
CA LYS A 49 -28.26 -23.92 -31.87
C LYS A 49 -29.10 -25.18 -32.08
N THR A 50 -30.08 -25.40 -31.22
CA THR A 50 -31.29 -26.07 -31.69
C THR A 50 -32.03 -25.12 -32.64
N ASP A 51 -32.35 -25.62 -33.85
CA ASP A 51 -32.92 -24.85 -34.95
C ASP A 51 -34.23 -24.12 -34.59
N GLU A 52 -34.59 -23.09 -35.37
CA GLU A 52 -35.91 -22.42 -35.38
C GLU A 52 -37.06 -23.34 -35.88
N LYS A 53 -37.08 -24.62 -35.46
CA LYS A 53 -38.05 -25.64 -35.85
C LYS A 53 -38.40 -26.55 -34.68
N ASP A 54 -39.28 -26.05 -33.82
CA ASP A 54 -40.57 -26.71 -33.54
C ASP A 54 -41.55 -25.83 -32.73
N PHE A 55 -41.55 -24.51 -32.99
CA PHE A 55 -42.59 -23.59 -32.49
C PHE A 55 -43.82 -23.56 -33.43
N LEU A 56 -44.29 -24.74 -33.86
CA LEU A 56 -45.44 -24.94 -34.74
C LEU A 56 -46.31 -26.11 -34.23
N GLY A 57 -46.77 -26.00 -32.98
CA GLY A 57 -47.48 -27.11 -32.34
C GLY A 57 -48.31 -26.77 -31.10
N LEU A 58 -48.74 -25.51 -30.90
CA LEU A 58 -49.75 -25.13 -29.90
C LEU A 58 -50.38 -23.77 -30.26
N LYS A 59 -51.14 -23.79 -31.35
CA LYS A 59 -52.22 -22.85 -31.62
C LYS A 59 -53.46 -23.71 -31.76
N ASP A 60 -54.59 -23.24 -31.23
CA ASP A 60 -55.82 -24.01 -30.96
C ASP A 60 -55.75 -24.79 -29.62
N ILE A 61 -56.05 -24.09 -28.53
CA ILE A 61 -57.07 -24.39 -27.49
C ILE A 61 -57.11 -23.14 -26.58
N GLU A 62 -57.76 -22.08 -27.07
CA GLU A 62 -58.27 -20.95 -26.27
C GLU A 62 -59.67 -20.61 -26.79
N ASP A 63 -60.61 -21.51 -26.52
CA ASP A 63 -62.05 -21.26 -26.45
C ASP A 63 -62.71 -22.48 -25.76
N GLU A 64 -63.83 -22.26 -25.06
CA GLU A 64 -64.58 -23.24 -24.24
C GLU A 64 -63.87 -23.79 -22.97
N PHE A 65 -64.04 -23.12 -21.83
CA PHE A 65 -65.07 -23.57 -20.86
C PHE A 65 -65.36 -22.54 -19.75
N THR A 66 -66.62 -22.10 -19.67
CA THR A 66 -67.19 -21.41 -18.50
C THR A 66 -68.26 -22.31 -17.87
N GLY A 67 -68.15 -22.70 -16.59
CA GLY A 67 -69.22 -23.48 -15.95
C GLY A 67 -68.92 -24.04 -14.55
N GLU A 68 -69.40 -23.30 -13.53
CA GLU A 68 -69.99 -23.72 -12.24
C GLU A 68 -69.50 -24.94 -11.40
N ALA A 69 -69.42 -24.69 -10.09
CA ALA A 69 -69.30 -25.62 -8.95
C ALA A 69 -70.54 -26.56 -8.82
N SER A 70 -70.64 -27.66 -8.04
CA SER A 70 -69.93 -28.33 -6.92
C SER A 70 -70.67 -29.70 -6.66
N PRO A 71 -70.46 -30.50 -5.58
CA PRO A 71 -69.24 -31.05 -4.95
C PRO A 71 -69.34 -32.60 -4.70
N SER A 72 -68.46 -33.14 -3.83
CA SER A 72 -68.49 -34.44 -3.10
C SER A 72 -68.20 -35.76 -3.85
N GLU A 73 -67.09 -36.42 -3.48
CA GLU A 73 -67.11 -37.65 -2.64
C GLU A 73 -65.76 -37.85 -1.90
N GLU A 74 -65.73 -38.77 -0.92
CA GLU A 74 -64.73 -38.93 0.16
C GLU A 74 -64.43 -40.45 0.31
N ILE A 75 -63.34 -41.00 0.89
CA ILE A 75 -62.40 -40.57 1.96
C ILE A 75 -60.99 -41.19 1.68
N SER A 76 -59.99 -40.85 2.51
CA SER A 76 -58.77 -41.60 2.88
C SER A 76 -57.51 -41.60 1.99
N GLU A 77 -56.60 -40.69 2.36
CA GLU A 77 -55.30 -41.06 3.00
C GLU A 77 -54.46 -42.15 2.31
N PHE A 78 -53.68 -41.73 1.31
CA PHE A 78 -52.43 -42.37 0.94
C PHE A 78 -51.32 -41.32 0.87
N GLU A 79 -50.08 -41.75 1.10
CA GLU A 79 -48.90 -40.90 1.27
C GLU A 79 -48.69 -39.99 0.06
N ILE A 80 -48.57 -38.67 0.29
CA ILE A 80 -48.01 -37.76 -0.72
C ILE A 80 -46.51 -38.07 -0.78
N ALA A 81 -46.14 -38.97 -1.69
CA ALA A 81 -44.79 -38.98 -2.23
C ALA A 81 -44.51 -37.57 -2.77
N GLU A 82 -43.34 -37.03 -2.44
CA GLU A 82 -42.85 -35.83 -3.10
C GLU A 82 -42.67 -36.17 -4.58
N GLU A 83 -43.63 -35.79 -5.42
CA GLU A 83 -43.35 -35.47 -6.82
C GLU A 83 -42.44 -34.23 -6.81
N VAL A 84 -41.16 -34.52 -6.57
CA VAL A 84 -40.07 -33.70 -7.05
C VAL A 84 -40.33 -33.55 -8.54
N ASN A 85 -40.73 -32.34 -8.95
CA ASN A 85 -40.50 -31.92 -10.32
C ASN A 85 -38.98 -31.93 -10.48
N GLU A 86 -38.46 -33.06 -10.94
CA GLU A 86 -37.19 -33.13 -11.65
C GLU A 86 -37.40 -32.28 -12.90
N GLU A 87 -37.17 -30.98 -12.76
CA GLU A 87 -36.60 -30.21 -13.87
C GLU A 87 -35.36 -31.02 -14.26
N GLU A 88 -35.40 -31.65 -15.44
CA GLU A 88 -34.28 -32.41 -15.98
C GLU A 88 -33.08 -31.45 -16.05
N GLU A 89 -32.19 -31.51 -15.05
CA GLU A 89 -30.93 -30.78 -15.07
C GLU A 89 -30.16 -31.32 -16.28
N GLU A 90 -30.06 -30.52 -17.35
CA GLU A 90 -29.27 -30.88 -18.54
C GLU A 90 -27.82 -31.16 -18.08
N GLU A 91 -27.47 -32.45 -17.99
CA GLU A 91 -26.24 -32.95 -17.39
C GLU A 91 -25.01 -32.49 -18.18
N SER A 92 -24.51 -31.27 -17.92
CA SER A 92 -23.27 -30.82 -18.58
C SER A 92 -22.10 -31.71 -18.15
N GLY A 93 -21.24 -32.13 -19.09
CA GLY A 93 -20.05 -32.95 -18.83
C GLY A 93 -18.97 -32.30 -17.95
N LYS A 94 -19.29 -31.18 -17.28
CA LYS A 94 -18.40 -30.45 -16.38
C LYS A 94 -18.13 -31.23 -15.08
N SER A 95 -19.02 -32.15 -14.68
CA SER A 95 -18.86 -32.95 -13.45
C SER A 95 -17.71 -33.97 -13.56
N GLU A 96 -17.58 -34.60 -14.73
CA GLU A 96 -16.54 -35.59 -15.04
C GLU A 96 -15.20 -34.90 -15.35
N LEU A 97 -15.24 -33.71 -15.93
CA LEU A 97 -14.08 -32.83 -16.01
C LEU A 97 -13.60 -32.43 -14.60
N GLN A 98 -14.51 -32.06 -13.69
CA GLN A 98 -14.17 -31.72 -12.32
C GLN A 98 -13.51 -32.90 -11.59
N SER A 99 -14.11 -34.10 -11.67
CA SER A 99 -13.58 -35.29 -10.99
C SER A 99 -12.20 -35.70 -11.53
N LEU A 100 -11.93 -35.50 -12.83
CA LEU A 100 -10.60 -35.64 -13.41
C LEU A 100 -9.61 -34.61 -12.84
N LEU A 101 -9.97 -33.32 -12.83
CA LEU A 101 -9.07 -32.22 -12.45
C LEU A 101 -8.71 -32.19 -10.96
N VAL A 102 -9.58 -32.68 -10.07
CA VAL A 102 -9.30 -32.79 -8.62
C VAL A 102 -8.08 -33.67 -8.32
N ASN A 103 -7.73 -34.62 -9.20
CA ASN A 103 -6.55 -35.47 -9.04
C ASN A 103 -5.21 -34.73 -9.24
N PHE A 104 -5.23 -33.47 -9.70
CA PHE A 104 -4.04 -32.72 -10.11
C PHE A 104 -3.86 -31.42 -9.29
N PRO A 105 -2.64 -31.11 -8.78
CA PRO A 105 -2.38 -29.87 -8.04
C PRO A 105 -2.20 -28.67 -8.99
N LEU A 106 -3.26 -28.34 -9.73
CA LEU A 106 -3.31 -27.30 -10.76
C LEU A 106 -2.90 -25.91 -10.25
N ASP A 107 -3.12 -25.64 -8.95
CA ASP A 107 -2.75 -24.39 -8.28
C ASP A 107 -1.23 -24.18 -8.12
N ARG A 108 -0.43 -25.24 -8.28
CA ARG A 108 1.04 -25.20 -8.11
C ARG A 108 1.81 -25.10 -9.42
N GLY A 109 1.13 -25.24 -10.55
CA GLY A 109 1.76 -25.29 -11.87
C GLY A 109 1.17 -24.31 -12.87
N LYS A 110 1.52 -24.54 -14.13
CA LYS A 110 0.97 -23.82 -15.28
C LYS A 110 0.18 -24.76 -16.17
N ILE A 111 -0.98 -24.30 -16.62
CA ILE A 111 -1.89 -25.06 -17.48
C ILE A 111 -1.72 -24.59 -18.92
N SER A 112 -1.69 -25.54 -19.85
CA SER A 112 -1.81 -25.30 -21.29
C SER A 112 -2.84 -26.24 -21.92
N LEU A 113 -3.57 -25.75 -22.91
CA LEU A 113 -4.75 -26.40 -23.48
C LEU A 113 -4.62 -26.55 -24.99
N ASN A 114 -5.38 -27.47 -25.60
CA ASN A 114 -5.58 -27.44 -27.05
C ASN A 114 -6.65 -26.41 -27.46
N ALA A 115 -6.53 -25.91 -28.69
CA ALA A 115 -7.55 -25.10 -29.33
C ALA A 115 -8.73 -25.98 -29.81
N SER A 116 -9.99 -25.55 -29.57
CA SER A 116 -11.20 -26.20 -30.12
C SER A 116 -11.11 -26.29 -31.64
N GLU A 117 -11.09 -27.49 -32.20
CA GLU A 117 -10.67 -27.70 -33.59
C GLU A 117 -11.63 -27.09 -34.62
N GLU A 118 -12.94 -27.22 -34.38
CA GLU A 118 -14.01 -26.67 -35.22
C GLU A 118 -13.93 -25.14 -35.40
N GLN A 119 -13.31 -24.48 -34.44
CA GLN A 119 -13.13 -23.03 -34.40
C GLN A 119 -11.83 -22.56 -35.08
N ILE A 120 -10.98 -23.48 -35.59
CA ILE A 120 -9.69 -23.16 -36.21
C ILE A 120 -9.79 -23.10 -37.74
N SER A 121 -9.27 -22.02 -38.32
CA SER A 121 -9.13 -21.85 -39.77
C SER A 121 -7.66 -21.73 -40.19
N TYR A 122 -7.23 -22.60 -41.10
CA TYR A 122 -5.84 -22.71 -41.59
C TYR A 122 -5.65 -21.99 -42.94
N HIS A 123 -4.61 -21.16 -43.03
CA HIS A 123 -4.27 -20.39 -44.22
C HIS A 123 -2.77 -20.52 -44.54
N LYS A 124 -2.46 -21.21 -45.65
CA LYS A 124 -1.10 -21.38 -46.16
C LYS A 124 -0.75 -20.26 -47.15
N PHE A 125 0.48 -19.75 -47.05
CA PHE A 125 1.03 -18.75 -47.95
C PHE A 125 2.36 -19.24 -48.52
N ASP A 126 2.43 -19.44 -49.84
CA ASP A 126 3.64 -19.95 -50.51
C ASP A 126 4.68 -18.86 -50.85
N LYS A 127 4.34 -17.60 -50.59
CA LYS A 127 5.23 -16.44 -50.82
C LYS A 127 5.63 -15.80 -49.49
N SER A 128 6.84 -15.24 -49.46
CA SER A 128 7.36 -14.52 -48.29
C SER A 128 6.55 -13.25 -48.01
N TYR A 129 5.58 -13.34 -47.11
CA TYR A 129 4.82 -12.19 -46.61
C TYR A 129 5.32 -11.76 -45.23
N THR A 130 5.50 -10.46 -45.04
CA THR A 130 5.75 -9.87 -43.72
C THR A 130 4.56 -10.13 -42.80
N LYS A 131 4.80 -10.43 -41.51
CA LYS A 131 3.79 -10.61 -40.46
C LYS A 131 2.60 -9.63 -40.55
N SER A 132 2.87 -8.34 -40.74
CA SER A 132 1.82 -7.30 -40.86
C SER A 132 0.90 -7.46 -42.07
N LYS A 133 1.38 -8.01 -43.21
CA LYS A 133 0.56 -8.28 -44.40
C LYS A 133 -0.37 -9.47 -44.16
N ILE A 134 0.14 -10.54 -43.54
CA ILE A 134 -0.64 -11.73 -43.16
C ILE A 134 -1.77 -11.34 -42.18
N ILE A 135 -1.46 -10.53 -41.17
CA ILE A 135 -2.45 -10.02 -40.22
C ILE A 135 -3.52 -9.17 -40.92
N LYS A 136 -3.13 -8.31 -41.87
CA LYS A 136 -4.07 -7.49 -42.65
C LYS A 136 -4.97 -8.34 -43.56
N TYR A 137 -4.45 -9.44 -44.09
CA TYR A 137 -5.21 -10.42 -44.87
C TYR A 137 -6.28 -11.09 -44.00
N ILE A 138 -5.87 -11.69 -42.88
CA ILE A 138 -6.76 -12.36 -41.91
C ILE A 138 -7.89 -11.43 -41.46
N LYS A 139 -7.57 -10.19 -41.06
CA LYS A 139 -8.56 -9.18 -40.62
C LYS A 139 -9.50 -8.67 -41.71
N LYS A 140 -9.26 -9.00 -42.98
CA LYS A 140 -10.08 -8.52 -44.10
C LYS A 140 -10.90 -9.64 -44.73
N GLU A 141 -10.35 -10.85 -44.81
CA GLU A 141 -10.92 -11.95 -45.60
C GLU A 141 -11.31 -13.19 -44.76
N VAL A 142 -10.85 -13.28 -43.51
CA VAL A 142 -11.10 -14.45 -42.64
C VAL A 142 -12.04 -14.12 -41.47
N LEU A 143 -11.90 -12.94 -40.86
CA LEU A 143 -12.68 -12.51 -39.71
C LEU A 143 -13.92 -11.68 -40.10
N SER A 144 -15.03 -11.90 -39.38
CA SER A 144 -16.25 -11.10 -39.52
C SER A 144 -16.10 -9.72 -38.88
N LYS A 145 -16.97 -8.77 -39.25
CA LYS A 145 -16.93 -7.41 -38.67
C LYS A 145 -17.19 -7.41 -37.17
N ASP A 146 -17.98 -8.36 -36.66
CA ASP A 146 -18.40 -8.40 -35.26
C ASP A 146 -17.43 -9.20 -34.39
N GLU A 147 -16.78 -10.25 -34.92
CA GLU A 147 -15.58 -10.88 -34.31
C GLU A 147 -14.46 -9.84 -34.07
N ILE A 148 -14.24 -8.95 -35.04
CA ILE A 148 -13.23 -7.88 -34.94
C ILE A 148 -13.60 -6.86 -33.86
N LYS A 149 -14.89 -6.51 -33.72
CA LYS A 149 -15.38 -5.58 -32.67
C LYS A 149 -15.27 -6.20 -31.26
N LYS A 150 -15.76 -7.43 -31.09
CA LYS A 150 -15.71 -8.17 -29.82
C LYS A 150 -14.29 -8.60 -29.43
N ASN A 151 -13.31 -8.45 -30.33
CA ASN A 151 -11.93 -8.90 -30.17
C ASN A 151 -11.78 -10.41 -29.87
N ASN A 152 -12.82 -11.19 -30.16
CA ASN A 152 -12.92 -12.61 -29.82
C ASN A 152 -12.30 -13.50 -30.90
N TYR A 153 -10.99 -13.33 -31.08
CA TYR A 153 -10.17 -14.13 -32.00
C TYR A 153 -8.71 -14.14 -31.54
N SER A 154 -8.03 -15.26 -31.77
CA SER A 154 -6.58 -15.38 -31.64
C SER A 154 -5.98 -15.97 -32.91
N PHE A 155 -4.69 -15.71 -33.16
CA PHE A 155 -4.04 -16.25 -34.34
C PHE A 155 -2.57 -16.57 -34.09
N GLY A 156 -2.16 -17.75 -34.58
CA GLY A 156 -0.78 -18.19 -34.64
C GLY A 156 -0.23 -18.09 -36.05
N MET A 157 1.09 -18.15 -36.15
CA MET A 157 1.78 -18.25 -37.43
C MET A 157 3.14 -18.92 -37.26
N ILE A 158 3.48 -19.78 -38.21
CA ILE A 158 4.80 -20.38 -38.36
C ILE A 158 5.41 -19.91 -39.68
N PHE A 159 6.73 -19.73 -39.67
CA PHE A 159 7.52 -19.32 -40.84
C PHE A 159 8.57 -20.40 -41.10
N ASN A 160 8.51 -21.01 -42.27
CA ASN A 160 9.44 -22.05 -42.70
C ASN A 160 10.71 -21.41 -43.31
N LYS A 161 11.81 -22.17 -43.37
CA LYS A 161 13.06 -21.77 -44.06
C LYS A 161 12.81 -21.44 -45.54
N ASP A 162 11.92 -22.19 -46.18
CA ASP A 162 11.50 -22.02 -47.58
C ASP A 162 10.68 -20.72 -47.83
N LYS A 163 10.56 -19.85 -46.82
CA LYS A 163 9.81 -18.58 -46.81
C LYS A 163 8.29 -18.71 -46.97
N SER A 164 7.77 -19.93 -47.04
CA SER A 164 6.35 -20.20 -46.85
C SER A 164 5.96 -19.97 -45.39
N SER A 165 4.70 -19.64 -45.17
CA SER A 165 4.15 -19.48 -43.82
C SER A 165 2.76 -20.08 -43.72
N LEU A 166 2.48 -20.78 -42.63
CA LEU A 166 1.14 -21.20 -42.25
C LEU A 166 0.66 -20.26 -41.14
N ALA A 167 -0.47 -19.61 -41.36
CA ALA A 167 -1.20 -18.91 -40.31
C ALA A 167 -2.46 -19.70 -39.95
N PHE A 168 -2.85 -19.63 -38.69
CA PHE A 168 -4.05 -20.29 -38.20
C PHE A 168 -4.77 -19.35 -37.23
N VAL A 169 -6.10 -19.31 -37.34
CA VAL A 169 -6.96 -18.37 -36.62
C VAL A 169 -8.01 -19.16 -35.86
N HIS A 170 -8.03 -19.00 -34.55
CA HIS A 170 -9.07 -19.51 -33.67
C HIS A 170 -10.12 -18.41 -33.49
N LYS A 171 -11.40 -18.76 -33.67
CA LYS A 171 -12.54 -17.84 -33.69
C LYS A 171 -13.51 -18.17 -32.57
N GLY A 172 -13.94 -17.16 -31.82
CA GLY A 172 -14.81 -17.40 -30.66
C GLY A 172 -14.03 -17.89 -29.45
N GLU A 173 -14.76 -18.35 -28.45
CA GLU A 173 -14.20 -18.74 -27.15
C GLU A 173 -13.84 -20.23 -27.14
N ASN A 174 -12.75 -20.55 -26.44
CA ASN A 174 -12.31 -21.93 -26.32
C ASN A 174 -13.08 -22.60 -25.17
N ASP A 175 -13.85 -23.62 -25.51
CA ASP A 175 -14.80 -24.29 -24.62
C ASP A 175 -14.07 -24.91 -23.41
N LEU A 176 -13.00 -25.68 -23.67
CA LEU A 176 -12.16 -26.27 -22.63
C LEU A 176 -11.58 -25.21 -21.68
N LEU A 177 -11.13 -24.05 -22.20
CA LEU A 177 -10.62 -22.94 -21.40
C LEU A 177 -11.72 -22.34 -20.51
N ASN A 178 -12.91 -22.13 -21.06
CA ASN A 178 -14.06 -21.59 -20.33
C ASN A 178 -14.47 -22.55 -19.20
N ALA A 179 -14.64 -23.84 -19.50
CA ALA A 179 -14.97 -24.86 -18.49
C ALA A 179 -13.91 -24.94 -17.37
N VAL A 180 -12.62 -24.92 -17.72
CA VAL A 180 -11.53 -24.91 -16.71
C VAL A 180 -11.47 -23.59 -15.94
N GLN A 181 -11.91 -22.46 -16.51
CA GLN A 181 -12.02 -21.17 -15.80
C GLN A 181 -13.21 -21.11 -14.84
N GLU A 182 -14.36 -21.64 -15.23
CA GLU A 182 -15.54 -21.77 -14.37
C GLU A 182 -15.22 -22.68 -13.17
N LEU A 183 -14.64 -23.87 -13.40
CA LEU A 183 -14.24 -24.78 -12.32
C LEU A 183 -13.17 -24.17 -11.39
N ASN A 184 -12.23 -23.38 -11.93
CA ASN A 184 -11.26 -22.61 -11.13
C ASN A 184 -11.97 -21.56 -10.24
N PHE A 185 -12.92 -20.81 -10.79
CA PHE A 185 -13.69 -19.81 -10.05
C PHE A 185 -14.58 -20.44 -8.97
N GLN A 186 -15.18 -21.59 -9.26
CA GLN A 186 -16.14 -22.27 -8.39
C GLN A 186 -15.47 -23.07 -7.25
N TYR A 187 -14.28 -23.67 -7.50
CA TYR A 187 -13.67 -24.63 -6.58
C TYR A 187 -12.25 -24.30 -6.09
N SER A 188 -11.51 -23.37 -6.72
CA SER A 188 -10.11 -23.08 -6.34
C SER A 188 -9.94 -21.74 -5.61
N ARG A 189 -9.40 -21.79 -4.39
CA ARG A 189 -8.99 -20.58 -3.63
C ARG A 189 -7.81 -19.83 -4.27
N LYS A 190 -7.09 -20.45 -5.23
CA LYS A 190 -5.95 -19.84 -5.94
C LYS A 190 -6.19 -19.85 -7.44
N LYS A 191 -5.96 -18.70 -8.08
CA LYS A 191 -6.08 -18.56 -9.53
C LYS A 191 -5.08 -19.47 -10.25
N TYR A 192 -5.58 -20.40 -11.06
CA TYR A 192 -4.77 -21.15 -12.01
C TYR A 192 -4.04 -20.22 -12.99
N ILE A 193 -2.86 -20.65 -13.45
CA ILE A 193 -2.01 -19.89 -14.37
C ILE A 193 -2.02 -20.57 -15.74
N TYR A 194 -2.70 -19.95 -16.71
CA TYR A 194 -2.75 -20.38 -18.10
C TYR A 194 -1.55 -19.83 -18.89
N SER A 195 -0.80 -20.71 -19.54
CA SER A 195 0.44 -20.36 -20.25
C SER A 195 0.27 -20.37 -21.77
N TYR A 196 -0.21 -21.46 -22.35
CA TYR A 196 -0.36 -21.62 -23.80
C TYR A 196 -1.70 -22.24 -24.19
N ILE A 197 -2.21 -21.81 -25.35
CA ILE A 197 -3.15 -22.60 -26.15
C ILE A 197 -2.48 -22.79 -27.51
N ASP A 198 -2.50 -24.01 -28.04
CA ASP A 198 -1.96 -24.35 -29.37
C ASP A 198 -2.89 -25.32 -30.10
N THR A 199 -2.70 -25.45 -31.41
CA THR A 199 -3.38 -26.48 -32.20
C THR A 199 -2.75 -27.86 -31.98
N ASN A 200 -3.51 -28.91 -32.27
CA ASN A 200 -3.07 -30.30 -32.13
C ASN A 200 -1.84 -30.58 -33.01
N GLU A 201 -1.84 -30.07 -34.25
CA GLU A 201 -0.75 -30.20 -35.23
C GLU A 201 0.54 -29.56 -34.74
N ILE A 202 0.46 -28.31 -34.28
CA ILE A 202 1.64 -27.59 -33.78
C ILE A 202 2.21 -28.30 -32.55
N SER A 203 1.35 -28.83 -31.68
CA SER A 203 1.73 -29.61 -30.50
C SER A 203 2.44 -30.92 -30.88
N LEU A 204 1.94 -31.67 -31.86
CA LEU A 204 2.58 -32.89 -32.36
C LEU A 204 3.91 -32.60 -33.08
N MET A 205 3.93 -31.60 -33.96
CA MET A 205 5.16 -31.15 -34.63
C MET A 205 6.23 -30.69 -33.63
N ASN A 206 5.84 -30.05 -32.53
CA ASN A 206 6.74 -29.61 -31.47
C ASN A 206 7.49 -30.79 -30.82
N LEU A 207 6.81 -31.91 -30.56
CA LEU A 207 7.47 -33.13 -30.07
C LEU A 207 8.48 -33.67 -31.06
N VAL A 208 8.12 -33.73 -32.34
CA VAL A 208 9.00 -34.29 -33.38
C VAL A 208 10.23 -33.41 -33.59
N ARG A 209 10.08 -32.07 -33.63
CA ARG A 209 11.21 -31.12 -33.75
C ARG A 209 12.19 -31.17 -32.58
N TYR A 210 11.71 -31.59 -31.41
CA TYR A 210 12.50 -31.72 -30.18
C TYR A 210 13.21 -33.08 -30.08
N ASN A 211 12.51 -34.18 -30.37
CA ASN A 211 12.98 -35.54 -30.10
C ASN A 211 13.71 -36.20 -31.28
N TYR A 212 13.52 -35.70 -32.50
CA TYR A 212 14.08 -36.31 -33.71
C TYR A 212 14.87 -35.31 -34.55
N GLU A 213 15.98 -35.79 -35.13
CA GLU A 213 16.79 -35.04 -36.07
C GLU A 213 16.62 -35.61 -37.48
N TYR A 214 15.92 -34.86 -38.33
CA TYR A 214 15.70 -35.15 -39.75
C TYR A 214 16.35 -34.08 -40.62
N THR A 215 16.83 -34.45 -41.80
CA THR A 215 17.40 -33.51 -42.76
C THR A 215 16.31 -32.72 -43.50
N ASP A 216 16.66 -31.57 -44.08
CA ASP A 216 15.72 -30.73 -44.85
C ASP A 216 15.23 -31.39 -46.17
N GLN A 217 15.65 -32.63 -46.47
CA GLN A 217 15.17 -33.43 -47.59
C GLN A 217 14.20 -34.55 -47.17
N ASP A 218 14.14 -34.90 -45.88
CA ASP A 218 13.35 -36.03 -45.39
C ASP A 218 11.88 -35.63 -45.22
N PHE A 219 10.98 -36.46 -45.76
CA PHE A 219 9.54 -36.33 -45.55
C PHE A 219 9.09 -37.23 -44.40
N VAL A 220 8.58 -36.61 -43.35
CA VAL A 220 8.14 -37.25 -42.11
C VAL A 220 6.65 -37.04 -41.97
N MET A 221 5.89 -38.12 -41.73
CA MET A 221 4.47 -38.05 -41.41
C MET A 221 4.26 -38.31 -39.92
N ILE A 222 3.48 -37.46 -39.27
CA ILE A 222 2.88 -37.74 -37.97
C ILE A 222 1.44 -38.15 -38.23
N LEU A 223 1.10 -39.41 -37.97
CA LEU A 223 -0.26 -39.93 -38.07
C LEU A 223 -0.86 -39.97 -36.67
N TYR A 224 -1.72 -38.99 -36.36
CA TYR A 224 -2.49 -38.98 -35.12
C TYR A 224 -3.89 -39.53 -35.37
N ILE A 225 -4.29 -40.53 -34.58
CA ILE A 225 -5.61 -41.16 -34.68
C ILE A 225 -6.27 -41.11 -33.29
N GLY A 226 -6.99 -40.03 -33.03
CA GLY A 226 -7.82 -39.84 -31.84
C GLY A 226 -9.23 -40.43 -31.99
N LYS A 227 -10.12 -40.03 -31.10
CA LYS A 227 -11.53 -40.42 -31.09
C LYS A 227 -12.30 -39.70 -32.18
N GLU A 228 -12.26 -38.38 -32.18
CA GLU A 228 -12.80 -37.53 -33.24
C GLU A 228 -11.65 -37.03 -34.12
N TYR A 229 -10.65 -36.37 -33.52
CA TYR A 229 -9.50 -35.79 -34.22
C TYR A 229 -8.60 -36.86 -34.85
N LYS A 230 -8.54 -36.89 -36.19
CA LYS A 230 -7.69 -37.80 -36.96
C LYS A 230 -7.01 -37.01 -38.07
N SER A 231 -5.67 -37.03 -38.09
CA SER A 231 -4.89 -36.16 -38.98
C SER A 231 -3.52 -36.75 -39.32
N ALA A 232 -3.12 -36.63 -40.59
CA ALA A 232 -1.76 -36.91 -41.06
C ALA A 232 -1.03 -35.58 -41.33
N ILE A 233 -0.06 -35.26 -40.48
CA ILE A 233 0.74 -34.03 -40.57
C ILE A 233 2.06 -34.37 -41.23
N VAL A 234 2.30 -33.81 -42.41
CA VAL A 234 3.53 -34.01 -43.18
C VAL A 234 4.47 -32.84 -42.93
N MET A 235 5.68 -33.19 -42.49
CA MET A 235 6.81 -32.30 -42.28
C MET A 235 7.89 -32.57 -43.33
N ARG A 236 8.67 -31.52 -43.63
CA ARG A 236 9.90 -31.61 -44.41
C ARG A 236 11.05 -31.17 -43.52
N GLY A 237 11.91 -32.10 -43.11
CA GLY A 237 12.87 -31.87 -42.03
C GLY A 237 12.17 -31.39 -40.75
N LYS A 238 12.43 -30.14 -40.34
CA LYS A 238 11.79 -29.52 -39.16
C LYS A 238 10.60 -28.58 -39.46
N ASP A 239 10.26 -28.37 -40.73
CA ASP A 239 9.26 -27.38 -41.17
C ASP A 239 7.91 -28.03 -41.57
N HIS A 240 6.81 -27.29 -41.46
CA HIS A 240 5.48 -27.75 -41.91
C HIS A 240 5.41 -27.83 -43.44
N PHE A 241 4.96 -28.96 -43.98
CA PHE A 241 4.72 -29.10 -45.42
C PHE A 241 3.22 -29.07 -45.76
N LYS A 242 2.43 -29.99 -45.17
CA LYS A 242 0.97 -30.08 -45.37
C LYS A 242 0.32 -30.84 -44.21
N THR A 243 -0.91 -30.47 -43.84
CA THR A 243 -1.79 -31.25 -42.94
C THR A 243 -2.89 -31.88 -43.77
N LEU A 244 -3.24 -33.14 -43.48
CA LEU A 244 -4.26 -33.93 -44.16
C LEU A 244 -5.31 -34.41 -43.13
N PRO A 245 -6.51 -33.79 -43.05
CA PRO A 245 -7.56 -34.24 -42.15
C PRO A 245 -8.14 -35.59 -42.61
N ILE A 246 -8.40 -36.48 -41.66
CA ILE A 246 -8.81 -37.87 -41.93
C ILE A 246 -10.22 -38.12 -41.39
N ILE A 247 -11.22 -37.68 -42.17
CA ILE A 247 -12.63 -37.94 -41.87
C ILE A 247 -12.95 -39.38 -42.30
N VAL A 248 -13.08 -40.28 -41.33
CA VAL A 248 -13.43 -41.70 -41.50
C VAL A 248 -14.52 -42.03 -40.47
N PRO A 249 -15.66 -42.63 -40.87
CA PRO A 249 -16.72 -43.00 -39.94
C PRO A 249 -16.26 -44.11 -38.99
N GLU A 250 -16.83 -44.14 -37.80
CA GLU A 250 -16.52 -45.20 -36.83
C GLU A 250 -16.93 -46.58 -37.36
N ALA A 251 -16.01 -47.53 -37.23
CA ALA A 251 -16.16 -48.90 -37.69
C ALA A 251 -15.24 -49.83 -36.89
N GLU A 252 -15.35 -51.14 -37.11
CA GLU A 252 -14.43 -52.14 -36.57
C GLU A 252 -12.96 -51.70 -36.79
N PRO A 253 -12.05 -51.85 -35.80
CA PRO A 253 -10.69 -51.32 -35.88
C PRO A 253 -9.91 -51.69 -37.15
N GLU A 254 -10.10 -52.90 -37.71
CA GLU A 254 -9.48 -53.30 -38.99
C GLU A 254 -9.99 -52.48 -40.19
N ARG A 255 -11.30 -52.20 -40.24
CA ARG A 255 -11.90 -51.38 -41.30
C ARG A 255 -11.43 -49.93 -41.17
N THR A 256 -11.40 -49.42 -39.95
CA THR A 256 -10.89 -48.07 -39.64
C THR A 256 -9.43 -47.92 -40.08
N ARG A 257 -8.55 -48.87 -39.72
CA ARG A 257 -7.16 -48.92 -40.19
C ARG A 257 -7.04 -48.90 -41.72
N GLN A 258 -7.83 -49.73 -42.42
CA GLN A 258 -7.81 -49.80 -43.89
C GLN A 258 -8.33 -48.50 -44.54
N SER A 259 -9.38 -47.89 -44.00
CA SER A 259 -9.93 -46.62 -44.49
C SER A 259 -8.95 -45.47 -44.30
N ILE A 260 -8.32 -45.36 -43.12
CA ILE A 260 -7.26 -44.37 -42.82
C ILE A 260 -6.11 -44.49 -43.83
N PHE A 261 -5.57 -45.70 -44.01
CA PHE A 261 -4.49 -45.95 -44.97
C PHE A 261 -4.88 -45.53 -46.41
N SER A 262 -6.08 -45.91 -46.86
CA SER A 262 -6.56 -45.60 -48.21
C SER A 262 -6.77 -44.10 -48.43
N LYS A 263 -7.25 -43.38 -47.40
CA LYS A 263 -7.41 -41.92 -47.43
C LYS A 263 -6.06 -41.20 -47.47
N ILE A 264 -5.07 -41.67 -46.70
CA ILE A 264 -3.71 -41.09 -46.71
C ILE A 264 -3.06 -41.21 -48.10
N LEU A 265 -3.13 -42.39 -48.74
CA LEU A 265 -2.59 -42.57 -50.09
C LEU A 265 -3.29 -41.65 -51.11
N LEU A 266 -4.62 -41.60 -51.09
CA LEU A 266 -5.39 -40.73 -51.99
C LEU A 266 -5.02 -39.25 -51.81
N GLU A 267 -4.82 -38.79 -50.58
CA GLU A 267 -4.38 -37.42 -50.32
C GLU A 267 -2.91 -37.19 -50.70
N GLN A 268 -2.03 -38.19 -50.58
CA GLN A 268 -0.65 -38.12 -51.08
C GLN A 268 -0.62 -37.95 -52.61
N ASP A 269 -1.37 -38.80 -53.33
CA ASP A 269 -1.47 -38.76 -54.80
C ASP A 269 -2.03 -37.42 -55.30
N ILE A 270 -3.14 -36.93 -54.71
CA ILE A 270 -3.72 -35.61 -55.03
C ILE A 270 -2.72 -34.47 -54.79
N SER A 271 -1.89 -34.61 -53.76
CA SER A 271 -0.95 -33.56 -53.34
C SER A 271 0.41 -33.62 -54.05
N ASN A 272 0.68 -34.71 -54.80
CA ASN A 272 1.88 -34.94 -55.59
C ASN A 272 3.21 -34.67 -54.83
N PHE A 273 3.33 -35.19 -53.61
CA PHE A 273 4.58 -35.18 -52.83
C PHE A 273 5.12 -36.60 -52.60
N PRO A 274 6.44 -36.77 -52.33
CA PRO A 274 7.04 -38.10 -52.20
C PRO A 274 6.44 -38.93 -51.06
N ILE A 275 6.46 -40.25 -51.22
CA ILE A 275 6.11 -41.19 -50.14
C ILE A 275 6.97 -40.87 -48.90
N THR A 276 6.29 -40.68 -47.78
CA THR A 276 6.92 -40.31 -46.50
C THR A 276 7.77 -41.45 -45.96
N GLN A 277 9.05 -41.18 -45.76
CA GLN A 277 10.06 -42.19 -45.41
C GLN A 277 9.97 -42.61 -43.94
N ASN A 278 9.55 -41.69 -43.07
CA ASN A 278 9.34 -41.94 -41.65
C ASN A 278 7.88 -41.61 -41.30
N ILE A 279 7.18 -42.56 -40.67
CA ILE A 279 5.78 -42.40 -40.25
C ILE A 279 5.72 -42.68 -38.75
N LEU A 280 5.44 -41.64 -37.97
CA LEU A 280 5.31 -41.68 -36.51
C LEU A 280 3.82 -41.75 -36.16
N ILE A 281 3.39 -42.79 -35.45
CA ILE A 281 1.99 -43.00 -35.08
C ILE A 281 1.75 -42.61 -33.61
N ALA A 282 0.69 -41.85 -33.35
CA ALA A 282 0.25 -41.37 -32.05
C ALA A 282 -1.30 -41.40 -31.93
N GLY A 283 -1.82 -41.24 -30.71
CA GLY A 283 -3.26 -41.38 -30.42
C GLY A 283 -3.62 -42.82 -30.01
N GLU A 284 -4.84 -43.26 -30.32
CA GLU A 284 -5.42 -44.52 -29.85
C GLU A 284 -4.82 -45.76 -30.55
N PHE A 285 -4.59 -45.69 -31.86
CA PHE A 285 -4.16 -46.80 -32.72
C PHE A 285 -2.63 -47.00 -32.72
N VAL A 286 -2.07 -47.17 -31.53
CA VAL A 286 -0.61 -47.26 -31.30
C VAL A 286 -0.15 -48.65 -30.83
N SER A 287 -1.03 -49.65 -30.78
CA SER A 287 -0.66 -51.00 -30.34
C SER A 287 0.30 -51.68 -31.32
N LYS A 288 1.01 -52.72 -30.88
CA LYS A 288 1.93 -53.48 -31.76
C LYS A 288 1.25 -53.95 -33.05
N LYS A 289 -0.03 -54.36 -32.98
CA LYS A 289 -0.82 -54.79 -34.14
C LYS A 289 -1.08 -53.64 -35.13
N ASP A 290 -1.30 -52.43 -34.64
CA ASP A 290 -1.52 -51.25 -35.48
C ASP A 290 -0.24 -50.87 -36.24
N ILE A 291 0.90 -50.82 -35.52
CA ILE A 291 2.20 -50.53 -36.12
C ILE A 291 2.54 -51.58 -37.19
N GLU A 292 2.35 -52.88 -36.89
CA GLU A 292 2.55 -53.97 -37.85
C GLU A 292 1.64 -53.88 -39.08
N PHE A 293 0.36 -53.52 -38.90
CA PHE A 293 -0.58 -53.31 -40.01
C PHE A 293 -0.09 -52.19 -40.94
N PHE A 294 0.20 -51.00 -40.39
CA PHE A 294 0.61 -49.86 -41.19
C PHE A 294 2.00 -50.09 -41.83
N ALA A 295 2.96 -50.68 -41.10
CA ALA A 295 4.27 -51.06 -41.66
C ALA A 295 4.12 -52.01 -42.87
N LYS A 296 3.26 -53.02 -42.77
CA LYS A 296 2.99 -53.96 -43.86
C LYS A 296 2.30 -53.30 -45.07
N LYS A 297 1.48 -52.27 -44.84
CA LYS A 297 0.70 -51.58 -45.87
C LYS A 297 1.48 -50.50 -46.61
N PHE A 298 2.26 -49.68 -45.91
CA PHE A 298 3.18 -48.72 -46.53
C PHE A 298 4.42 -49.39 -47.16
N GLY A 299 4.81 -50.57 -46.66
CA GLY A 299 5.87 -51.39 -47.23
C GLY A 299 7.28 -50.86 -46.94
N SER A 300 8.29 -51.51 -47.52
CA SER A 300 9.70 -51.32 -47.15
C SER A 300 10.32 -49.95 -47.44
N MET A 301 9.60 -49.04 -48.10
CA MET A 301 10.06 -47.66 -48.36
C MET A 301 9.74 -46.69 -47.22
N SER A 302 8.89 -47.09 -46.27
CA SER A 302 8.48 -46.26 -45.13
C SER A 302 8.75 -46.97 -43.81
N LYS A 303 9.59 -46.39 -42.97
CA LYS A 303 9.75 -46.81 -41.58
C LYS A 303 8.55 -46.31 -40.78
N VAL A 304 7.66 -47.22 -40.41
CA VAL A 304 6.55 -46.94 -39.48
C VAL A 304 7.01 -47.28 -38.06
N SER A 305 6.86 -46.34 -37.13
CA SER A 305 7.09 -46.56 -35.70
C SER A 305 6.08 -45.80 -34.86
N ARG A 306 6.00 -46.17 -33.57
CA ARG A 306 5.31 -45.35 -32.58
C ARG A 306 6.05 -44.02 -32.40
N LEU A 307 5.35 -42.97 -31.98
CA LEU A 307 5.97 -41.75 -31.48
C LEU A 307 6.59 -42.02 -30.10
N GLU A 308 7.90 -41.84 -29.99
CA GLU A 308 8.70 -42.06 -28.79
C GLU A 308 9.30 -40.73 -28.33
N LEU A 309 9.57 -40.58 -27.03
CA LEU A 309 10.08 -39.35 -26.43
C LEU A 309 11.46 -39.58 -25.77
N PRO A 310 12.51 -39.90 -26.54
CA PRO A 310 13.84 -40.26 -26.02
C PRO A 310 14.56 -39.16 -25.23
N GLN A 311 14.05 -37.91 -25.25
CA GLN A 311 14.60 -36.80 -24.46
C GLN A 311 13.87 -36.59 -23.11
N ILE A 312 12.96 -37.49 -22.72
CA ILE A 312 12.38 -37.52 -21.36
C ILE A 312 13.26 -38.42 -20.49
N ASP A 313 13.86 -37.81 -19.48
CA ASP A 313 15.02 -38.36 -18.79
C ASP A 313 14.70 -39.46 -17.75
N GLU A 314 13.53 -39.39 -17.11
CA GLU A 314 13.10 -40.32 -16.06
C GLU A 314 11.56 -40.33 -15.94
N ILE A 315 10.98 -41.51 -15.84
CA ILE A 315 9.56 -41.74 -15.54
C ILE A 315 9.46 -42.05 -14.04
N GLU A 316 8.96 -41.12 -13.23
CA GLU A 316 8.62 -41.39 -11.83
C GLU A 316 7.23 -42.04 -11.79
N ALA A 317 7.21 -43.37 -11.97
CA ALA A 317 6.00 -44.16 -11.98
C ALA A 317 5.37 -44.27 -10.58
N THR A 318 4.49 -43.32 -10.24
CA THR A 318 3.48 -43.54 -9.19
C THR A 318 2.38 -44.46 -9.73
N GLU A 319 2.38 -45.70 -9.22
CA GLU A 319 1.31 -46.72 -9.28
C GLU A 319 0.88 -47.31 -10.64
N ALA A 320 1.19 -46.68 -11.79
CA ALA A 320 0.95 -47.26 -13.11
C ALA A 320 2.24 -47.31 -13.97
N GLU A 321 2.48 -48.44 -14.64
CA GLU A 321 3.56 -48.57 -15.63
C GLU A 321 3.26 -47.67 -16.85
N ILE A 322 3.87 -46.48 -16.89
CA ILE A 322 3.80 -45.59 -18.05
C ILE A 322 4.62 -46.21 -19.19
N THR A 323 3.94 -46.96 -20.04
CA THR A 323 4.51 -47.58 -21.24
C THR A 323 4.64 -46.58 -22.39
N ASP A 324 5.51 -46.86 -23.36
CA ASP A 324 5.62 -46.09 -24.62
C ASP A 324 4.28 -45.97 -25.35
N GLU A 325 3.38 -46.95 -25.15
CA GLU A 325 2.03 -46.96 -25.72
C GLU A 325 1.15 -45.87 -25.08
N LYS A 326 1.15 -45.75 -23.74
CA LYS A 326 0.47 -44.66 -23.03
C LYS A 326 1.12 -43.30 -23.34
N ILE A 327 2.44 -43.23 -23.52
CA ILE A 327 3.12 -41.99 -23.97
C ILE A 327 2.59 -41.53 -25.34
N ALA A 328 2.48 -42.45 -26.31
CA ALA A 328 1.98 -42.11 -27.65
C ALA A 328 0.48 -41.77 -27.67
N GLN A 329 -0.33 -42.37 -26.80
CA GLN A 329 -1.74 -42.02 -26.57
C GLN A 329 -1.94 -40.60 -25.98
N TYR A 330 -0.92 -40.06 -25.31
CA TYR A 330 -0.93 -38.77 -24.60
C TYR A 330 0.00 -37.74 -25.25
N ALA A 331 0.42 -37.97 -26.48
CA ALA A 331 1.38 -37.10 -27.17
C ALA A 331 0.97 -35.61 -27.15
N ILE A 332 -0.30 -35.28 -27.44
CA ILE A 332 -0.77 -33.87 -27.42
C ILE A 332 -0.72 -33.24 -26.02
N PRO A 333 -1.34 -33.81 -24.96
CA PRO A 333 -1.25 -33.21 -23.62
C PRO A 333 0.19 -33.19 -23.08
N ILE A 334 1.03 -34.20 -23.38
CA ILE A 334 2.47 -34.16 -23.03
C ILE A 334 3.17 -32.99 -23.74
N ALA A 335 2.88 -32.75 -25.03
CA ALA A 335 3.47 -31.63 -25.78
C ALA A 335 3.11 -30.26 -25.21
N LEU A 336 1.84 -30.07 -24.82
CA LEU A 336 1.34 -28.84 -24.20
C LEU A 336 2.02 -28.57 -22.85
N ALA A 337 2.16 -29.61 -22.02
CA ALA A 337 2.89 -29.53 -20.75
C ALA A 337 4.38 -29.25 -20.96
N TRP A 338 5.04 -29.97 -21.87
CA TRP A 338 6.48 -29.83 -22.14
C TRP A 338 6.83 -28.44 -22.67
N LYS A 339 6.08 -27.93 -23.66
CA LYS A 339 6.25 -26.57 -24.17
C LYS A 339 6.13 -25.51 -23.07
N THR A 340 5.32 -25.77 -22.04
CA THR A 340 5.15 -24.86 -20.90
C THR A 340 6.40 -24.78 -20.02
N LEU A 341 7.10 -25.90 -19.83
CA LEU A 341 8.35 -25.98 -19.07
C LEU A 341 9.53 -25.36 -19.85
N ASP A 342 9.75 -25.79 -21.10
CA ASP A 342 10.93 -25.39 -21.91
C ASP A 342 10.56 -24.46 -23.10
N HIS A 343 9.66 -23.50 -22.87
CA HIS A 343 9.18 -22.54 -23.88
C HIS A 343 10.27 -21.67 -24.55
N LYS A 344 11.50 -21.67 -24.03
CA LYS A 344 12.64 -20.91 -24.59
C LYS A 344 13.41 -21.68 -25.66
N ASN A 345 13.14 -22.98 -25.81
CA ASN A 345 13.83 -23.83 -26.76
C ASN A 345 13.46 -23.51 -28.21
N LYS A 346 14.46 -23.38 -29.08
CA LYS A 346 14.28 -23.08 -30.51
C LYS A 346 13.61 -24.22 -31.28
N ASN A 347 13.61 -25.43 -30.73
CA ASN A 347 12.91 -26.59 -31.30
C ASN A 347 11.38 -26.48 -31.18
N PHE A 348 10.84 -25.62 -30.31
CA PHE A 348 9.40 -25.34 -30.26
C PHE A 348 9.01 -24.19 -31.19
N TYR A 349 7.76 -24.19 -31.65
CA TYR A 349 7.16 -23.07 -32.36
C TYR A 349 6.69 -22.01 -31.35
N SER A 350 7.04 -20.74 -31.59
CA SER A 350 6.68 -19.59 -30.75
C SER A 350 5.24 -19.11 -30.99
N THR A 351 4.31 -20.06 -31.04
CA THR A 351 2.86 -19.86 -31.21
C THR A 351 2.19 -19.76 -29.84
N ASN A 352 1.09 -19.01 -29.76
CA ASN A 352 0.18 -19.01 -28.62
C ASN A 352 -1.18 -18.44 -29.07
N LEU A 353 -2.25 -19.20 -28.86
CA LEU A 353 -3.64 -18.84 -29.12
C LEU A 353 -4.38 -18.38 -27.87
N LEU A 354 -3.72 -18.37 -26.69
CA LEU A 354 -4.33 -17.87 -25.45
C LEU A 354 -4.79 -16.40 -25.62
N PRO A 355 -6.07 -16.09 -25.37
CA PRO A 355 -6.60 -14.73 -25.51
C PRO A 355 -5.78 -13.70 -24.72
N LYS A 356 -5.56 -12.54 -25.34
CA LYS A 356 -4.73 -11.46 -24.76
C LYS A 356 -5.27 -10.98 -23.43
N ASP A 357 -6.58 -10.92 -23.29
CA ASP A 357 -7.25 -10.46 -22.07
C ASP A 357 -6.94 -11.37 -20.88
N ILE A 358 -6.80 -12.68 -21.11
CA ILE A 358 -6.37 -13.66 -20.10
C ILE A 358 -4.87 -13.49 -19.80
N ILE A 359 -4.02 -13.29 -20.82
CA ILE A 359 -2.59 -12.99 -20.62
C ILE A 359 -2.41 -11.70 -19.79
N GLU A 360 -3.30 -10.72 -19.94
CA GLU A 360 -3.25 -9.46 -19.20
C GLU A 360 -3.87 -9.53 -17.80
N ARG A 361 -4.97 -10.26 -17.61
CA ARG A 361 -5.59 -10.50 -16.29
C ARG A 361 -4.63 -11.22 -15.32
N GLN A 362 -3.68 -11.99 -15.85
CA GLN A 362 -2.69 -12.73 -15.07
C GLN A 362 -1.44 -11.91 -14.67
N LYS A 363 -1.31 -10.64 -15.08
CA LYS A 363 -0.16 -9.79 -14.71
C LYS A 363 -0.41 -9.13 -13.35
N HIS A 364 0.37 -9.54 -12.34
CA HIS A 364 0.25 -9.01 -10.96
C HIS A 364 0.39 -7.47 -10.83
N PHE A 365 1.14 -6.82 -11.72
CA PHE A 365 1.35 -5.37 -11.68
C PHE A 365 1.07 -4.73 -13.05
N LYS A 366 -0.13 -4.16 -13.21
CA LYS A 366 -0.47 -3.24 -14.31
C LYS A 366 -0.10 -1.78 -13.94
N VAL A 367 1.17 -1.51 -13.63
CA VAL A 367 1.61 -0.11 -13.44
C VAL A 367 1.78 0.53 -14.82
N ALA A 368 0.72 1.20 -15.29
CA ALA A 368 0.80 2.09 -16.44
C ALA A 368 1.83 3.20 -16.17
N TRP A 369 2.42 3.77 -17.22
CA TRP A 369 3.50 4.77 -17.05
C TRP A 369 3.09 5.97 -16.17
N HIS A 370 1.82 6.39 -16.24
CA HIS A 370 1.24 7.40 -15.33
C HIS A 370 1.34 7.03 -13.85
N GLY A 371 1.27 5.74 -13.49
CA GLY A 371 1.40 5.28 -12.10
C GLY A 371 2.79 5.55 -11.52
N PHE A 372 3.85 5.43 -12.34
CA PHE A 372 5.20 5.84 -11.94
C PHE A 372 5.32 7.36 -11.79
N VAL A 373 4.62 8.14 -12.64
CA VAL A 373 4.56 9.61 -12.51
C VAL A 373 3.85 10.03 -11.22
N VAL A 374 2.73 9.39 -10.87
CA VAL A 374 2.01 9.63 -9.61
C VAL A 374 2.86 9.24 -8.40
N LEU A 375 3.56 8.10 -8.45
CA LEU A 375 4.47 7.68 -7.37
C LEU A 375 5.62 8.69 -7.17
N ALA A 376 6.22 9.16 -8.26
CA ALA A 376 7.26 10.20 -8.22
C ALA A 376 6.72 11.53 -7.67
N ALA A 377 5.48 11.92 -8.04
CA ALA A 377 4.83 13.11 -7.50
C ALA A 377 4.56 12.99 -5.99
N ILE A 378 4.04 11.85 -5.52
CA ILE A 378 3.84 11.58 -4.08
C ILE A 378 5.16 11.70 -3.32
N PHE A 379 6.23 11.09 -3.84
CA PHE A 379 7.57 11.19 -3.25
C PHE A 379 8.08 12.63 -3.20
N PHE A 380 7.91 13.39 -4.29
CA PHE A 380 8.30 14.81 -4.36
C PHE A 380 7.53 15.68 -3.36
N PHE A 381 6.21 15.50 -3.23
CA PHE A 381 5.40 16.24 -2.25
C PHE A 381 5.75 15.85 -0.80
N ALA A 382 6.01 14.58 -0.54
CA ALA A 382 6.47 14.14 0.79
C ALA A 382 7.84 14.74 1.14
N LEU A 383 8.81 14.70 0.21
CA LEU A 383 10.15 15.24 0.42
C LEU A 383 10.13 16.76 0.64
N THR A 384 9.43 17.50 -0.22
CA THR A 384 9.30 18.96 -0.10
C THR A 384 8.53 19.38 1.16
N GLY A 385 7.49 18.63 1.55
CA GLY A 385 6.77 18.80 2.80
C GLY A 385 7.68 18.61 4.02
N THR A 386 8.49 17.55 4.04
CA THR A 386 9.46 17.28 5.11
C THR A 386 10.53 18.37 5.22
N ILE A 387 11.13 18.80 4.10
CA ILE A 387 12.11 19.89 4.08
C ILE A 387 11.50 21.19 4.63
N ARG A 388 10.27 21.54 4.19
CA ARG A 388 9.57 22.73 4.65
C ARG A 388 9.21 22.66 6.14
N ASN A 389 8.84 21.49 6.65
CA ASN A 389 8.59 21.29 8.09
C ASN A 389 9.87 21.49 8.92
N LEU A 390 11.01 20.96 8.46
CA LEU A 390 12.31 21.16 9.10
C LEU A 390 12.76 22.63 9.09
N GLN A 391 12.45 23.38 8.02
CA GLN A 391 12.68 24.83 7.96
C GLN A 391 11.81 25.58 8.98
N ILE A 392 10.49 25.35 8.98
CA ILE A 392 9.56 25.99 9.93
C ILE A 392 9.97 25.71 11.39
N ASN A 393 10.40 24.48 11.71
CA ASN A 393 10.86 24.15 13.05
C ASN A 393 12.16 24.89 13.44
N ARG A 394 13.06 25.16 12.50
CA ARG A 394 14.23 26.02 12.73
C ARG A 394 13.84 27.48 12.96
N ASP A 395 12.96 28.01 12.13
CA ASP A 395 12.47 29.39 12.26
C ASP A 395 11.79 29.62 13.62
N ILE A 396 11.01 28.64 14.11
CA ILE A 396 10.38 28.67 15.44
C ILE A 396 11.44 28.73 16.56
N ILE A 397 12.54 27.97 16.44
CA ILE A 397 13.64 27.98 17.43
C ILE A 397 14.34 29.36 17.44
N GLU A 398 14.58 29.94 16.26
CA GLU A 398 15.20 31.27 16.15
C GLU A 398 14.30 32.38 16.71
N VAL A 399 13.00 32.36 16.38
CA VAL A 399 12.02 33.32 16.93
C VAL A 399 11.91 33.19 18.45
N ASN A 400 11.87 31.97 18.99
CA ASN A 400 11.86 31.76 20.45
C ASN A 400 13.15 32.27 21.13
N LYS A 401 14.31 32.16 20.47
CA LYS A 401 15.57 32.74 20.95
C LYS A 401 15.49 34.27 20.98
N ILE A 402 14.92 34.90 19.96
CA ILE A 402 14.70 36.35 19.90
C ILE A 402 13.75 36.82 21.02
N ILE A 403 12.65 36.10 21.25
CA ILE A 403 11.72 36.37 22.36
C ILE A 403 12.46 36.29 23.71
N GLY A 404 13.26 35.25 23.94
CA GLY A 404 14.07 35.11 25.15
C GLY A 404 15.06 36.26 25.37
N THR A 405 15.69 36.78 24.30
CA THR A 405 16.55 37.97 24.41
C THR A 405 15.78 39.24 24.76
N LEU A 406 14.61 39.45 24.15
CA LEU A 406 13.74 40.61 24.42
C LEU A 406 13.19 40.59 25.85
N ASP A 407 12.81 39.43 26.39
CA ASP A 407 12.40 39.29 27.79
C ASP A 407 13.55 39.58 28.76
N GLY A 408 14.79 39.23 28.39
CA GLY A 408 16.00 39.63 29.10
C GLY A 408 16.17 41.14 29.16
N GLU A 409 16.10 41.83 28.01
CA GLU A 409 16.18 43.30 27.91
C GLU A 409 15.04 43.99 28.69
N LEU A 410 13.81 43.49 28.58
CA LEU A 410 12.66 43.98 29.35
C LEU A 410 12.88 43.81 30.86
N THR A 411 13.49 42.71 31.29
CA THR A 411 13.80 42.46 32.71
C THR A 411 14.87 43.43 33.22
N GLN A 412 15.93 43.66 32.45
CA GLN A 412 16.95 44.68 32.78
C GLN A 412 16.33 46.10 32.83
N THR A 413 15.49 46.44 31.87
CA THR A 413 14.79 47.74 31.80
C THR A 413 13.88 47.94 33.02
N LYS A 414 13.12 46.91 33.42
CA LYS A 414 12.30 46.92 34.65
C LYS A 414 13.17 47.13 35.90
N GLN A 415 14.33 46.47 36.00
CA GLN A 415 15.27 46.68 37.12
C GLN A 415 15.84 48.11 37.15
N LEU A 416 16.13 48.71 36.00
CA LEU A 416 16.55 50.11 35.91
C LEU A 416 15.44 51.07 36.37
N ILE A 417 14.18 50.82 35.98
CA ILE A 417 13.02 51.60 36.45
C ILE A 417 12.87 51.51 37.98
N LEU A 418 13.05 50.32 38.57
CA LEU A 418 13.02 50.16 40.03
C LEU A 418 14.14 50.98 40.72
N LYS A 419 15.37 50.93 40.20
CA LYS A 419 16.49 51.76 40.71
C LYS A 419 16.21 53.26 40.58
N ILE A 420 15.62 53.72 39.47
CA ILE A 420 15.21 55.11 39.28
C ILE A 420 14.16 55.53 40.31
N ASN A 421 13.17 54.68 40.59
CA ASN A 421 12.15 54.95 41.60
C ASN A 421 12.76 55.03 43.02
N GLU A 422 13.66 54.12 43.38
CA GLU A 422 14.37 54.14 44.66
C GLU A 422 15.19 55.44 44.84
N VAL A 423 15.90 55.87 43.79
CA VAL A 423 16.63 57.16 43.78
C VAL A 423 15.68 58.35 43.92
N LYS A 424 14.52 58.31 43.26
CA LYS A 424 13.50 59.35 43.33
C LYS A 424 12.84 59.45 44.72
N GLU A 425 12.63 58.32 45.39
CA GLU A 425 12.19 58.30 46.79
C GLU A 425 13.25 58.90 47.72
N LYS A 426 14.52 58.49 47.58
CA LYS A 426 15.65 59.09 48.32
C LYS A 426 15.72 60.60 48.09
N GLN A 427 15.59 61.07 46.85
CA GLN A 427 15.52 62.50 46.52
C GLN A 427 14.37 63.19 47.25
N GLY A 428 13.16 62.61 47.24
CA GLY A 428 12.00 63.14 47.97
C GLY A 428 12.20 63.18 49.49
N HIS A 429 12.90 62.19 50.06
CA HIS A 429 13.30 62.20 51.47
C HIS A 429 14.33 63.30 51.78
N PHE A 430 15.36 63.46 50.95
CA PHE A 430 16.33 64.56 51.10
C PHE A 430 15.65 65.93 50.99
N GLN A 431 14.72 66.11 50.05
CA GLN A 431 13.99 67.37 49.87
C GLN A 431 13.10 67.68 51.09
N LYS A 432 12.36 66.70 51.62
CA LYS A 432 11.62 66.85 52.89
C LYS A 432 12.53 67.19 54.07
N ASN A 433 13.70 66.54 54.16
CA ASN A 433 14.68 66.83 55.22
C ASN A 433 15.25 68.24 55.09
N LEU A 434 15.52 68.72 53.87
CA LEU A 434 15.95 70.11 53.61
C LEU A 434 14.85 71.13 53.97
N GLU A 435 13.59 70.86 53.67
CA GLU A 435 12.46 71.71 54.10
C GLU A 435 12.30 71.77 55.63
N LEU A 436 12.49 70.63 56.32
CA LEU A 436 12.50 70.59 57.79
C LEU A 436 13.68 71.37 58.36
N ILE A 437 14.88 71.22 57.77
CA ILE A 437 16.07 72.00 58.15
C ILE A 437 15.82 73.50 57.93
N ASP A 438 15.21 73.92 56.82
CA ASP A 438 14.92 75.34 56.56
C ASP A 438 13.91 75.92 57.56
N LYS A 439 12.88 75.15 57.93
CA LYS A 439 11.92 75.52 58.98
C LYS A 439 12.56 75.63 60.37
N ILE A 440 13.50 74.75 60.71
CA ILE A 440 14.18 74.73 62.03
C ILE A 440 15.27 75.81 62.12
N THR A 441 16.02 76.05 61.04
CA THR A 441 17.16 76.97 61.04
C THR A 441 16.78 78.42 60.72
N GLY A 442 15.75 78.66 59.91
CA GLY A 442 15.28 79.99 59.54
C GLY A 442 16.42 80.87 59.01
N ASN A 443 16.55 82.09 59.53
CA ASN A 443 17.62 83.02 59.13
C ASN A 443 18.89 82.90 60.00
N LYS A 444 18.99 81.93 60.93
CA LYS A 444 20.13 81.82 61.88
C LYS A 444 21.46 81.56 61.15
N ASN A 445 21.45 80.69 60.14
CA ASN A 445 22.65 80.38 59.34
C ASN A 445 23.13 81.58 58.49
N GLN A 446 22.20 82.41 58.01
CA GLN A 446 22.54 83.63 57.26
C GLN A 446 23.24 84.65 58.17
N TRP A 447 22.78 84.83 59.41
CA TRP A 447 23.43 85.73 60.37
C TRP A 447 24.79 85.24 60.81
N TYR A 448 24.99 83.93 61.01
CA TYR A 448 26.32 83.36 61.27
C TYR A 448 27.29 83.68 60.12
N TYR A 449 26.89 83.46 58.87
CA TYR A 449 27.69 83.80 57.69
C TYR A 449 27.99 85.31 57.60
N ILE A 450 26.97 86.16 57.78
CA ILE A 450 27.12 87.63 57.75
C ILE A 450 28.10 88.10 58.83
N LEU A 451 27.93 87.65 60.07
CA LEU A 451 28.79 88.05 61.18
C LEU A 451 30.23 87.56 61.00
N ASN A 452 30.44 86.33 60.50
CA ASN A 452 31.79 85.82 60.26
C ASN A 452 32.49 86.59 59.13
N VAL A 453 31.81 86.84 58.00
CA VAL A 453 32.38 87.62 56.88
C VAL A 453 32.66 89.07 57.27
N ILE A 454 31.79 89.70 58.08
CA ILE A 454 32.06 91.03 58.64
C ILE A 454 33.28 90.98 59.57
N SER A 455 33.36 90.00 60.48
CA SER A 455 34.48 89.83 61.41
C SER A 455 35.83 89.68 60.67
N GLU A 456 35.89 88.78 59.68
CA GLU A 456 37.07 88.57 58.83
C GLU A 456 37.46 89.86 58.07
N ALA A 457 36.48 90.58 57.50
CA ALA A 457 36.73 91.80 56.74
C ALA A 457 37.28 92.94 57.61
N PHE A 458 36.70 93.18 58.79
CA PHE A 458 37.17 94.23 59.69
C PHE A 458 38.51 93.86 60.35
N ASN A 459 38.77 92.58 60.65
CA ASN A 459 40.09 92.11 61.09
C ASN A 459 41.17 92.29 60.00
N LYS A 460 40.80 92.10 58.72
CA LYS A 460 41.70 92.36 57.58
C LYS A 460 41.99 93.85 57.36
N TYR A 461 41.01 94.72 57.61
CA TYR A 461 41.11 96.17 57.38
C TYR A 461 41.10 96.99 58.69
N LYS A 462 42.03 96.66 59.59
CA LYS A 462 42.13 97.10 61.00
C LYS A 462 41.93 98.59 61.33
N ILE A 463 42.14 99.50 60.36
CA ILE A 463 41.87 100.95 60.48
C ILE A 463 40.40 101.31 60.21
N SER A 464 39.50 100.40 60.56
CA SER A 464 38.06 100.51 60.34
C SER A 464 37.32 99.79 61.46
N TRP A 465 36.19 100.32 61.90
CA TRP A 465 35.35 99.66 62.90
C TRP A 465 33.86 99.80 62.59
N LEU A 466 33.07 98.88 63.13
CA LEU A 466 31.62 98.84 63.02
C LEU A 466 31.00 99.53 64.24
N ASN A 467 29.96 100.33 64.03
CA ASN A 467 29.29 101.08 65.09
C ASN A 467 27.83 100.65 65.31
N ASP A 468 27.10 100.32 64.24
CA ASP A 468 25.69 99.88 64.31
C ASP A 468 25.41 98.87 63.18
N LEU A 469 24.54 97.90 63.47
CA LEU A 469 24.13 96.82 62.58
C LEU A 469 22.61 96.66 62.68
N LYS A 470 21.88 97.14 61.67
CA LYS A 470 20.40 97.11 61.67
C LYS A 470 19.87 96.04 60.73
N SER A 471 19.03 95.18 61.30
CA SER A 471 18.24 94.18 60.57
C SER A 471 16.91 94.78 60.12
N SER A 472 16.52 94.49 58.88
CA SER A 472 15.17 94.70 58.35
C SER A 472 14.73 93.44 57.58
N ALA A 473 13.45 93.36 57.18
CA ALA A 473 12.86 92.13 56.66
C ALA A 473 13.61 91.54 55.45
N ASN A 474 14.04 92.38 54.49
CA ASN A 474 14.70 91.95 53.25
C ASN A 474 16.12 92.53 53.04
N LYS A 475 16.61 93.36 53.97
CA LYS A 475 17.92 94.01 53.89
C LYS A 475 18.52 94.17 55.29
N PHE A 476 19.84 94.24 55.37
CA PHE A 476 20.53 94.72 56.57
C PHE A 476 21.44 95.90 56.22
N GLN A 477 21.70 96.75 57.20
CA GLN A 477 22.54 97.94 57.04
C GLN A 477 23.64 97.94 58.10
N ILE A 478 24.87 98.20 57.66
CA ILE A 478 26.01 98.47 58.53
C ILE A 478 26.28 99.97 58.56
N THR A 479 26.64 100.48 59.73
CA THR A 479 27.24 101.81 59.87
C THR A 479 28.59 101.65 60.56
N GLY A 480 29.62 102.31 60.02
CA GLY A 480 30.98 102.18 60.51
C GLY A 480 31.85 103.36 60.11
N TYR A 481 33.09 103.32 60.56
CA TYR A 481 34.08 104.36 60.32
C TYR A 481 35.36 103.75 59.76
N THR A 482 36.10 104.51 58.96
CA THR A 482 37.46 104.15 58.53
C THR A 482 38.30 105.39 58.23
N SER A 483 39.59 105.32 58.54
CA SER A 483 40.54 106.37 58.14
C SER A 483 40.90 106.29 56.65
N ASN A 484 40.66 105.15 55.98
CA ASN A 484 40.96 104.97 54.55
C ASN A 484 39.68 104.78 53.72
N ARG A 485 39.32 105.82 52.96
CA ARG A 485 38.14 105.84 52.08
C ARG A 485 38.06 104.65 51.10
N ARG A 486 39.18 104.04 50.70
CA ARG A 486 39.19 102.86 49.80
C ARG A 486 38.59 101.62 50.45
N ASN A 487 38.64 101.49 51.78
CA ASN A 487 38.06 100.35 52.50
C ASN A 487 36.54 100.30 52.37
N ILE A 488 35.87 101.46 52.25
CA ILE A 488 34.41 101.57 52.09
C ILE A 488 33.94 100.83 50.83
N LEU A 489 34.69 100.90 49.73
CA LEU A 489 34.41 100.17 48.50
C LEU A 489 34.53 98.65 48.72
N LYS A 490 35.54 98.21 49.47
CA LYS A 490 35.74 96.79 49.78
C LYS A 490 34.73 96.24 50.79
N PHE A 491 34.20 97.08 51.67
CA PHE A 491 33.05 96.71 52.50
C PHE A 491 31.77 96.59 51.66
N ALA A 492 31.51 97.52 50.74
CA ALA A 492 30.34 97.45 49.85
C ALA A 492 30.32 96.20 48.95
N GLU A 493 31.48 95.61 48.64
CA GLU A 493 31.60 94.35 47.88
C GLU A 493 31.33 93.07 48.72
N LEU A 494 31.20 93.14 50.05
CA LEU A 494 31.13 91.94 50.91
C LEU A 494 29.88 91.07 50.72
N PHE A 495 28.75 91.67 50.35
CA PHE A 495 27.47 90.97 50.23
C PHE A 495 26.68 91.45 49.00
N PRO A 496 25.74 90.62 48.47
CA PRO A 496 24.96 90.97 47.30
C PRO A 496 24.20 92.30 47.44
N ASN A 497 24.19 93.08 46.36
CA ASN A 497 23.54 94.39 46.27
C ASN A 497 24.02 95.43 47.30
N GLY A 498 25.27 95.34 47.77
CA GLY A 498 25.88 96.36 48.61
C GLY A 498 25.84 97.75 47.98
N ARG A 499 25.05 98.64 48.56
CA ARG A 499 24.92 100.05 48.14
C ARG A 499 25.33 100.95 49.29
N ILE A 500 26.36 101.77 49.03
CA ILE A 500 26.79 102.82 49.94
C ILE A 500 25.70 103.90 49.94
N SER A 501 24.94 103.97 51.03
CA SER A 501 23.81 104.89 51.19
C SER A 501 24.28 106.31 51.51
N ARG A 502 25.39 106.45 52.26
CA ARG A 502 25.94 107.74 52.69
C ARG A 502 27.42 107.62 53.06
N ILE A 503 28.19 108.66 52.76
CA ILE A 503 29.56 108.86 53.26
C ILE A 503 29.64 110.28 53.83
N ILE A 504 30.14 110.43 55.05
CA ILE A 504 30.39 111.73 55.71
C ILE A 504 31.84 111.76 56.18
N LYS A 505 32.50 112.91 56.02
CA LYS A 505 33.82 113.18 56.61
C LYS A 505 33.61 113.78 58.00
N GLU A 506 34.24 113.20 59.01
CA GLU A 506 34.08 113.57 60.42
C GLU A 506 35.47 113.52 61.07
N ASN A 507 35.81 114.50 61.92
CA ASN A 507 37.07 114.47 62.67
C ASN A 507 36.80 113.92 64.06
N ILE A 508 37.53 112.87 64.44
CA ILE A 508 37.49 112.30 65.78
C ILE A 508 38.90 112.47 66.35
N GLU A 509 39.01 113.25 67.43
CA GLU A 509 40.27 113.50 68.17
C GLU A 509 41.45 113.88 67.23
N ASP A 510 41.20 114.91 66.40
CA ASP A 510 42.12 115.45 65.39
C ASP A 510 42.57 114.48 64.27
N VAL A 511 41.95 113.30 64.15
CA VAL A 511 42.13 112.37 63.03
C VAL A 511 40.93 112.43 62.07
N GLU A 512 41.20 112.64 60.77
CA GLU A 512 40.17 112.61 59.74
C GLU A 512 39.67 111.17 59.49
N VAL A 513 38.37 110.92 59.73
CA VAL A 513 37.73 109.64 59.45
C VAL A 513 36.51 109.78 58.54
N TRP A 514 36.17 108.68 57.88
CA TRP A 514 35.04 108.58 56.98
C TRP A 514 33.97 107.67 57.59
N LYS A 515 32.85 108.26 57.99
CA LYS A 515 31.65 107.54 58.40
C LYS A 515 30.91 107.04 57.16
N PHE A 516 30.58 105.76 57.14
CA PHE A 516 29.87 105.12 56.03
C PHE A 516 28.63 104.39 56.50
N ASP A 517 27.56 104.53 55.72
CA ASP A 517 26.32 103.76 55.83
C ASP A 517 26.19 102.88 54.59
N ILE A 518 26.18 101.55 54.72
CA ILE A 518 26.07 100.61 53.58
C ILE A 518 24.91 99.64 53.83
N SER A 519 24.03 99.51 52.84
CA SER A 519 22.89 98.58 52.84
C SER A 519 23.16 97.39 51.91
N TYR A 520 22.79 96.19 52.34
CA TYR A 520 22.95 94.93 51.60
C TYR A 520 21.63 94.15 51.51
N SER A 521 21.52 93.28 50.52
CA SER A 521 20.55 92.17 50.53
C SER A 521 21.10 90.99 51.33
N TYR A 522 20.22 90.19 51.94
CA TYR A 522 20.65 88.92 52.55
C TYR A 522 21.25 87.98 51.49
N PRO A 523 22.31 87.22 51.82
CA PRO A 523 22.86 86.19 50.93
C PRO A 523 21.87 85.03 50.78
N LYS A 524 21.87 84.35 49.63
CA LYS A 524 21.03 83.16 49.39
C LYS A 524 21.33 82.08 50.44
N LYS A 525 20.28 81.47 50.99
CA LYS A 525 20.39 80.45 52.06
C LYS A 525 21.31 79.28 51.67
N GLU A 526 21.21 78.79 50.44
CA GLU A 526 22.00 77.68 49.88
C GLU A 526 23.51 77.93 49.96
N VAL A 527 23.96 79.14 49.60
CA VAL A 527 25.38 79.54 49.64
C VAL A 527 25.90 79.60 51.09
N SER A 528 25.01 79.86 52.05
CA SER A 528 25.32 79.86 53.48
C SER A 528 25.51 78.44 54.04
N LEU A 529 24.87 77.44 53.43
CA LEU A 529 24.95 76.02 53.80
C LEU A 529 26.15 75.32 53.15
N ALA A 530 26.33 75.51 51.84
CA ALA A 530 27.37 74.81 51.05
C ALA A 530 28.79 75.08 51.56
N LYS A 531 29.07 76.28 52.08
CA LYS A 531 30.40 76.63 52.61
C LYS A 531 30.69 76.08 54.01
N ASN A 532 29.67 75.66 54.75
CA ASN A 532 29.79 75.02 56.07
C ASN A 532 29.94 73.49 55.98
N LEU A 533 29.53 72.89 54.85
CA LEU A 533 29.58 71.46 54.58
C LEU A 533 30.65 71.18 53.52
N ASN A 534 31.89 70.99 53.98
CA ASN A 534 33.09 70.86 53.16
C ASN A 534 33.15 69.47 52.47
N ILE A 535 32.29 69.24 51.47
CA ILE A 535 32.09 67.96 50.79
C ILE A 535 32.84 67.95 49.44
N PRO A 536 33.77 67.00 49.18
CA PRO A 536 34.47 66.87 47.91
C PRO A 536 33.69 66.02 46.89
N GLU A 537 33.75 66.42 45.61
CA GLU A 537 33.21 65.65 44.49
C GLU A 537 34.14 64.50 44.09
N LYS A 538 33.57 63.33 43.73
CA LYS A 538 34.27 62.27 42.99
C LYS A 538 33.30 61.30 42.31
N GLU A 539 33.38 61.20 40.99
CA GLU A 539 32.80 60.11 40.19
C GLU A 539 33.78 58.93 40.05
N PRO A 540 33.31 57.69 39.87
CA PRO A 540 34.11 56.59 39.36
C PRO A 540 33.64 56.04 38.00
N SER A 541 34.61 56.01 37.10
CA SER A 541 34.81 55.37 35.79
C SER A 541 34.20 53.98 35.48
N ILE A 542 34.14 53.70 34.17
CA ILE A 542 33.65 52.49 33.47
C ILE A 542 34.82 51.58 33.02
N MET A 543 34.63 50.25 33.00
CA MET A 543 35.32 49.25 32.14
C MET A 543 34.35 48.04 31.94
N ASP A 544 34.00 47.54 30.74
CA ASP A 544 34.79 46.87 29.66
C ASP A 544 35.03 45.36 29.96
N LEU A 545 34.83 44.33 29.11
CA LEU A 545 33.93 43.97 27.98
C LEU A 545 34.38 42.55 27.48
N GLY A 546 33.45 41.59 27.28
CA GLY A 546 33.66 40.34 26.50
C GLY A 546 34.56 39.24 27.11
N LYS A 547 34.56 37.98 26.64
CA LYS A 547 33.72 37.20 25.69
C LYS A 547 33.94 35.69 25.97
N GLU A 548 32.94 34.83 25.71
CA GLU A 548 33.10 33.36 25.61
C GLU A 548 32.40 32.83 24.34
N SER A 549 32.96 31.77 23.73
CA SER A 549 32.33 30.99 22.64
C SER A 549 33.06 29.66 22.37
N GLU A 550 32.29 28.60 22.05
CA GLU A 550 32.67 27.43 21.21
C GLU A 550 33.68 26.38 21.79
N GLU A 551 33.61 25.07 21.49
CA GLU A 551 32.56 24.20 20.90
C GLU A 551 32.79 22.70 21.28
N LYS A 552 32.06 21.76 20.65
CA LYS A 552 32.06 20.29 20.90
C LYS A 552 33.23 19.53 20.25
N THR A 553 33.42 18.25 20.65
CA THR A 553 33.51 17.09 19.70
C THR A 553 33.30 15.74 20.41
N GLU A 554 32.65 14.81 19.71
CA GLU A 554 32.62 13.35 19.98
C GLU A 554 33.49 12.65 18.92
N ASP A 555 33.88 11.38 19.13
CA ASP A 555 34.57 10.56 18.12
C ASP A 555 34.10 9.09 18.19
N GLU A 556 33.97 8.45 17.04
CA GLU A 556 33.35 7.12 16.85
C GLU A 556 34.36 5.96 16.88
N THR A 557 33.89 4.71 17.00
CA THR A 557 34.58 3.53 16.41
C THR A 557 33.63 2.37 16.14
N GLU A 558 33.74 1.77 14.95
CA GLU A 558 32.92 0.66 14.43
C GLU A 558 33.46 -0.74 14.82
N VAL A 559 32.59 -1.76 14.81
CA VAL A 559 32.95 -3.20 14.77
C VAL A 559 32.00 -3.95 13.82
N PRO A 560 32.44 -4.95 13.02
CA PRO A 560 31.73 -5.37 11.80
C PRO A 560 30.84 -6.63 11.91
N VAL A 561 30.17 -6.92 10.80
CA VAL A 561 29.14 -7.96 10.55
C VAL A 561 29.70 -9.38 10.40
N SER A 562 28.99 -10.38 10.96
CA SER A 562 28.89 -11.73 10.38
C SER A 562 27.57 -12.44 10.75
N SER A 563 27.11 -13.35 9.90
CA SER A 563 25.79 -14.00 9.93
C SER A 563 25.73 -15.32 10.70
N ASP A 564 24.54 -15.70 11.20
CA ASP A 564 23.78 -16.83 10.65
C ASP A 564 22.38 -16.98 11.29
N LEU A 565 21.38 -17.32 10.47
CA LEU A 565 20.02 -17.61 10.93
C LEU A 565 19.77 -19.12 11.03
N SER A 566 19.47 -19.60 12.24
CA SER A 566 18.63 -20.78 12.45
C SER A 566 17.68 -20.52 13.62
N SER A 567 16.49 -21.10 13.56
CA SER A 567 15.37 -20.87 14.48
C SER A 567 15.78 -21.00 15.96
N LYS A 568 15.91 -19.87 16.65
CA LYS A 568 16.01 -19.79 18.11
C LYS A 568 14.82 -19.01 18.66
N SER A 569 14.15 -19.55 19.67
CA SER A 569 13.24 -18.78 20.50
C SER A 569 13.95 -17.58 21.11
N LEU A 570 13.30 -16.42 21.06
CA LEU A 570 13.78 -15.18 21.63
C LEU A 570 13.17 -15.01 23.02
N TYR A 571 14.01 -14.68 23.99
CA TYR A 571 13.66 -14.52 25.38
C TYR A 571 13.83 -13.06 25.80
N GLU A 572 12.97 -12.59 26.69
CA GLU A 572 13.10 -11.29 27.34
C GLU A 572 13.58 -11.48 28.78
N VAL A 573 14.41 -10.55 29.27
CA VAL A 573 14.87 -10.54 30.67
C VAL A 573 14.06 -9.48 31.40
N SER A 574 13.47 -9.88 32.52
CA SER A 574 12.69 -9.00 33.39
C SER A 574 13.22 -9.03 34.82
N PHE A 575 13.22 -7.88 35.49
CA PHE A 575 13.70 -7.69 36.86
C PHE A 575 12.53 -7.24 37.73
N PHE A 576 12.32 -7.86 38.88
CA PHE A 576 11.27 -7.46 39.82
C PHE A 576 11.73 -6.26 40.65
N VAL A 577 10.90 -5.21 40.78
CA VAL A 577 11.27 -3.95 41.47
C VAL A 577 10.25 -3.55 42.56
N GLY A 578 9.40 -4.50 42.98
CA GLY A 578 8.44 -4.30 44.07
C GLY A 578 7.20 -3.49 43.68
N ASN A 579 6.48 -2.99 44.68
CA ASN A 579 5.10 -2.51 44.53
C ASN A 579 4.99 -0.96 44.51
N ASP A 580 6.12 -0.24 44.37
CA ASP A 580 6.15 1.23 44.26
C ASP A 580 6.65 1.69 42.87
N HIS A 581 5.76 2.32 42.10
CA HIS A 581 6.07 2.97 40.81
C HIS A 581 7.24 3.96 40.92
N THR A 582 7.38 4.64 42.06
CA THR A 582 8.45 5.63 42.29
C THR A 582 9.82 4.96 42.42
N GLN A 583 9.86 3.75 42.98
CA GLN A 583 11.04 2.92 43.05
C GLN A 583 11.36 2.32 41.67
N ALA A 584 10.36 1.80 40.95
CA ALA A 584 10.51 1.32 39.58
C ALA A 584 11.09 2.39 38.64
N GLY A 585 10.59 3.62 38.70
CA GLY A 585 11.09 4.75 37.90
C GLY A 585 12.54 5.15 38.23
N LYS A 586 12.95 5.09 39.50
CA LYS A 586 14.35 5.33 39.90
C LYS A 586 15.28 4.24 39.37
N THR A 587 14.89 2.97 39.52
CA THR A 587 15.69 1.83 39.07
C THR A 587 15.78 1.79 37.53
N ASN A 588 14.71 2.14 36.81
CA ASN A 588 14.73 2.30 35.35
C ASN A 588 15.76 3.35 34.90
N ASN A 589 15.74 4.54 35.53
CA ASN A 589 16.74 5.58 35.22
C ASN A 589 18.18 5.15 35.54
N ILE A 590 18.40 4.29 36.55
CA ILE A 590 19.73 3.76 36.87
C ILE A 590 20.20 2.78 35.78
N LEU A 591 19.32 1.90 35.30
CA LEU A 591 19.61 0.98 34.19
C LEU A 591 19.88 1.73 32.88
N GLU A 592 19.05 2.72 32.52
CA GLU A 592 19.23 3.54 31.31
C GLU A 592 20.54 4.31 31.34
N ASN A 593 20.90 4.94 32.47
CA ASN A 593 22.20 5.63 32.63
C ASN A 593 23.41 4.67 32.55
N ALA A 594 23.20 3.37 32.80
CA ALA A 594 24.21 2.33 32.63
C ALA A 594 24.21 1.68 31.24
N GLY A 595 23.37 2.15 30.32
CA GLY A 595 23.27 1.67 28.93
C GLY A 595 22.24 0.55 28.71
N TYR A 596 21.51 0.11 29.73
CA TYR A 596 20.47 -0.91 29.60
C TYR A 596 19.10 -0.28 29.41
N ASN A 597 18.60 -0.27 28.17
CA ASN A 597 17.26 0.25 27.86
C ASN A 597 16.17 -0.70 28.38
N SER A 598 15.51 -0.34 29.49
CA SER A 598 14.36 -1.06 30.03
C SER A 598 13.03 -0.31 29.83
N ARG A 599 11.92 -1.02 30.06
CA ARG A 599 10.58 -0.44 30.22
C ARG A 599 9.95 -0.95 31.51
N ILE A 600 9.17 -0.10 32.16
CA ILE A 600 8.35 -0.49 33.32
C ILE A 600 7.09 -1.17 32.81
N GLU A 601 6.82 -2.38 33.32
CA GLU A 601 5.53 -3.06 33.15
C GLU A 601 4.88 -3.28 34.51
N GLU A 602 3.62 -2.87 34.61
CA GLU A 602 2.72 -3.20 35.71
C GLU A 602 2.20 -4.64 35.55
N PHE A 603 2.18 -5.39 36.63
CA PHE A 603 1.45 -6.66 36.71
C PHE A 603 0.78 -6.81 38.07
N THR A 604 -0.31 -7.58 38.10
CA THR A 604 -1.06 -7.83 39.34
C THR A 604 -0.68 -9.21 39.87
N ASP A 605 -0.22 -9.28 41.11
CA ASP A 605 0.01 -10.54 41.82
C ASP A 605 -1.01 -10.66 42.97
N GLY A 606 -2.06 -11.45 42.73
CA GLY A 606 -3.25 -11.48 43.59
C GLY A 606 -4.03 -10.16 43.55
N ASP A 607 -4.14 -9.49 44.70
CA ASP A 607 -4.83 -8.19 44.87
C ASP A 607 -3.84 -6.99 44.90
N GLU A 608 -2.52 -7.22 44.76
CA GLU A 608 -1.51 -6.15 44.78
C GLU A 608 -0.93 -5.84 43.39
N ILE A 609 -0.60 -4.56 43.14
CA ILE A 609 0.06 -4.10 41.92
C ILE A 609 1.56 -4.10 42.14
N ALA A 610 2.29 -4.84 41.31
CA ALA A 610 3.74 -4.92 41.30
C ALA A 610 4.34 -4.42 39.97
N TYR A 611 5.59 -3.99 40.01
CA TYR A 611 6.30 -3.43 38.87
C TYR A 611 7.52 -4.30 38.53
N LYS A 612 7.66 -4.64 37.25
CA LYS A 612 8.86 -5.27 36.68
C LYS A 612 9.50 -4.37 35.62
N LEU A 613 10.82 -4.40 35.54
CA LEU A 613 11.58 -3.76 34.47
C LEU A 613 11.94 -4.81 33.42
N VAL A 614 11.44 -4.66 32.20
CA VAL A 614 11.72 -5.57 31.08
C VAL A 614 12.75 -4.90 30.18
N LEU A 615 13.85 -5.60 29.84
CA LEU A 615 14.81 -5.09 28.85
C LEU A 615 14.13 -5.03 27.46
N ASN A 616 14.35 -3.94 26.74
CA ASN A 616 13.78 -3.76 25.39
C ASN A 616 14.43 -4.68 24.34
N GLU A 617 15.61 -5.23 24.64
CA GLU A 617 16.31 -6.21 23.83
C GLU A 617 15.84 -7.64 24.10
N THR A 618 15.88 -8.49 23.07
CA THR A 618 15.55 -9.92 23.17
C THR A 618 16.78 -10.77 22.88
N PHE A 619 17.04 -11.74 23.75
CA PHE A 619 18.25 -12.55 23.76
C PHE A 619 17.93 -14.01 23.45
N SER A 620 18.91 -14.83 23.04
CA SER A 620 18.73 -16.28 23.14
C SER A 620 18.83 -16.73 24.60
N LYS A 621 18.28 -17.92 24.94
CA LYS A 621 18.16 -18.36 26.34
C LYS A 621 19.44 -18.20 27.18
N THR A 622 20.58 -18.62 26.63
CA THR A 622 21.87 -18.57 27.32
C THR A 622 22.41 -17.14 27.44
N GLU A 623 22.10 -16.26 26.48
CA GLU A 623 22.44 -14.83 26.55
C GLU A 623 21.55 -14.11 27.57
N ALA A 624 20.27 -14.46 27.66
CA ALA A 624 19.32 -13.96 28.66
C ALA A 624 19.76 -14.31 30.09
N GLU A 625 20.19 -15.57 30.32
CA GLU A 625 20.73 -16.04 31.61
C GLU A 625 21.99 -15.26 32.00
N ASN A 626 22.95 -15.11 31.09
CA ASN A 626 24.17 -14.33 31.33
C ASN A 626 23.88 -12.83 31.57
N MET A 627 22.96 -12.23 30.82
CA MET A 627 22.59 -10.83 30.95
C MET A 627 21.89 -10.55 32.30
N GLY A 628 20.96 -11.42 32.70
CA GLY A 628 20.30 -11.34 34.01
C GLY A 628 21.30 -11.43 35.17
N ASP A 629 22.23 -12.39 35.11
CA ASP A 629 23.31 -12.55 36.10
C ASP A 629 24.29 -11.36 36.12
N GLN A 630 24.60 -10.77 34.97
CA GLN A 630 25.48 -9.59 34.87
C GLN A 630 24.83 -8.38 35.53
N VAL A 631 23.58 -8.06 35.16
CA VAL A 631 22.84 -6.93 35.72
C VAL A 631 22.61 -7.12 37.22
N LYS A 632 22.28 -8.34 37.69
CA LYS A 632 22.15 -8.64 39.13
C LYS A 632 23.46 -8.48 39.91
N LYS A 633 24.62 -8.80 39.33
CA LYS A 633 25.93 -8.55 39.96
C LYS A 633 26.31 -7.07 40.00
N GLN A 634 25.77 -6.27 39.07
CA GLN A 634 26.07 -4.85 38.95
C GLN A 634 25.17 -3.98 39.85
N PHE A 635 23.93 -4.42 40.13
CA PHE A 635 22.94 -3.67 40.91
C PHE A 635 22.36 -4.52 42.05
N ASN A 636 22.77 -4.20 43.28
CA ASN A 636 22.31 -4.91 44.49
C ASN A 636 20.83 -4.65 44.82
N GLU A 637 20.17 -3.67 44.19
CA GLU A 637 18.74 -3.40 44.35
C GLU A 637 17.83 -4.38 43.59
N ILE A 638 18.38 -5.35 42.85
CA ILE A 638 17.63 -6.34 42.05
C ILE A 638 17.60 -7.69 42.77
N ASP A 639 16.48 -7.99 43.42
CA ASP A 639 16.28 -9.22 44.20
C ASP A 639 16.40 -10.50 43.34
N TYR A 640 15.73 -10.52 42.19
CA TYR A 640 15.83 -11.61 41.21
C TYR A 640 15.43 -11.14 39.80
N PHE A 641 15.86 -11.91 38.80
CA PHE A 641 15.44 -11.76 37.42
C PHE A 641 14.65 -12.99 36.96
N GLN A 642 13.75 -12.78 36.01
CA GLN A 642 12.96 -13.82 35.36
C GLN A 642 13.14 -13.69 33.85
N ILE A 643 13.31 -14.84 33.19
CA ILE A 643 13.39 -14.95 31.74
C ILE A 643 12.08 -15.55 31.23
N SER A 644 11.35 -14.78 30.42
CA SER A 644 10.18 -15.26 29.68
C SER A 644 10.57 -15.62 28.25
N GLU A 645 10.07 -16.75 27.74
CA GLU A 645 10.04 -16.95 26.29
C GLU A 645 9.02 -15.97 25.72
N LYS A 646 9.40 -15.22 24.68
CA LYS A 646 8.50 -14.26 24.05
C LYS A 646 7.51 -15.02 23.18
N GLU A 647 6.45 -15.53 23.80
CA GLU A 647 5.31 -16.08 23.08
C GLU A 647 4.84 -15.03 22.07
N ILE A 648 5.00 -15.35 20.78
CA ILE A 648 4.43 -14.54 19.71
C ILE A 648 2.92 -14.72 19.84
N GLN A 649 2.28 -13.78 20.53
CA GLN A 649 0.83 -13.71 20.64
C GLN A 649 0.24 -13.92 19.25
N LYS A 650 -0.57 -14.97 19.10
CA LYS A 650 -1.15 -15.38 17.83
C LYS A 650 -2.09 -14.29 17.35
N THR A 651 -1.54 -13.32 16.60
CA THR A 651 -2.25 -12.13 16.15
C THR A 651 -3.51 -12.57 15.42
N VAL A 652 -4.67 -12.22 15.97
CA VAL A 652 -5.97 -12.57 15.38
C VAL A 652 -5.99 -12.02 13.95
N ASN A 653 -5.89 -12.91 12.97
CA ASN A 653 -5.79 -12.54 11.57
C ASN A 653 -7.19 -12.17 11.05
N ILE A 654 -7.62 -10.93 11.34
CA ILE A 654 -8.95 -10.42 10.98
C ILE A 654 -9.29 -10.64 9.48
N PRO A 655 -8.33 -10.48 8.53
CA PRO A 655 -8.53 -10.92 7.14
C PRO A 655 -8.85 -12.40 6.93
N GLU A 656 -8.24 -13.31 7.70
CA GLU A 656 -8.48 -14.76 7.62
C GLU A 656 -9.89 -15.11 8.13
N ILE A 657 -10.28 -14.56 9.29
CA ILE A 657 -11.66 -14.69 9.81
C ILE A 657 -12.68 -14.17 8.78
N TYR A 658 -12.42 -13.02 8.15
CA TYR A 658 -13.30 -12.49 7.10
C TYR A 658 -13.39 -13.43 5.88
N ASN A 659 -12.26 -14.04 5.48
CA ASN A 659 -12.23 -14.97 4.35
C ASN A 659 -12.99 -16.27 4.64
N ASP A 660 -12.87 -16.83 5.85
CA ASP A 660 -13.64 -18.00 6.28
C ASP A 660 -15.16 -17.74 6.23
N ILE A 661 -15.57 -16.52 6.57
CA ILE A 661 -16.97 -16.09 6.51
C ILE A 661 -17.43 -15.91 5.06
N ALA A 662 -16.57 -15.37 4.19
CA ALA A 662 -16.86 -15.26 2.77
C ALA A 662 -16.96 -16.65 2.09
N GLU A 663 -16.16 -17.63 2.50
CA GLU A 663 -16.23 -19.00 2.00
C GLU A 663 -17.57 -19.68 2.32
N LEU A 664 -18.14 -19.44 3.52
CA LEU A 664 -19.50 -19.92 3.85
C LEU A 664 -20.55 -19.36 2.89
N PHE A 665 -20.47 -18.06 2.59
CA PHE A 665 -21.38 -17.41 1.64
C PHE A 665 -21.27 -18.03 0.23
N PHE A 666 -20.05 -18.19 -0.29
CA PHE A 666 -19.83 -18.82 -1.61
C PHE A 666 -20.24 -20.30 -1.63
N SER A 667 -20.14 -21.00 -0.49
CA SER A 667 -20.61 -22.38 -0.31
C SER A 667 -22.14 -22.50 -0.14
N ARG A 668 -22.92 -21.45 -0.49
CA ARG A 668 -24.38 -21.33 -0.31
C ARG A 668 -24.88 -21.49 1.14
N LYS A 669 -24.01 -21.46 2.16
CA LYS A 669 -24.37 -21.49 3.59
C LYS A 669 -24.74 -20.08 4.07
N ILE A 670 -25.80 -19.53 3.48
CA ILE A 670 -26.17 -18.12 3.59
C ILE A 670 -26.44 -17.70 5.04
N ASP A 671 -27.11 -18.54 5.83
CA ASP A 671 -27.45 -18.24 7.23
C ASP A 671 -26.23 -18.30 8.15
N GLU A 672 -25.38 -19.34 8.04
CA GLU A 672 -24.10 -19.40 8.78
C GLU A 672 -23.21 -18.19 8.46
N ALA A 673 -23.16 -17.78 7.19
CA ALA A 673 -22.43 -16.59 6.77
C ALA A 673 -23.03 -15.31 7.36
N TYR A 674 -24.36 -15.15 7.33
CA TYR A 674 -25.05 -14.00 7.91
C TYR A 674 -24.77 -13.84 9.41
N ASP A 675 -24.85 -14.94 10.17
CA ASP A 675 -24.62 -14.92 11.61
C ASP A 675 -23.15 -14.61 11.95
N LYS A 676 -22.19 -15.23 11.26
CA LYS A 676 -20.78 -14.88 11.46
C LYS A 676 -20.44 -13.46 11.00
N LEU A 677 -21.07 -12.92 9.96
CA LEU A 677 -20.93 -11.51 9.57
C LEU A 677 -21.43 -10.55 10.66
N ASN A 678 -22.53 -10.89 11.33
CA ASN A 678 -23.02 -10.12 12.47
C ASN A 678 -22.03 -10.13 13.65
N GLY A 679 -21.42 -11.28 13.95
CA GLY A 679 -20.32 -11.39 14.91
C GLY A 679 -19.12 -10.52 14.50
N PHE A 680 -18.59 -10.72 13.30
CA PHE A 680 -17.45 -9.99 12.77
C PHE A 680 -17.61 -8.46 12.81
N ILE A 681 -18.80 -7.94 12.46
CA ILE A 681 -19.08 -6.50 12.50
C ILE A 681 -19.17 -5.98 13.94
N LYS A 682 -19.63 -6.79 14.89
CA LYS A 682 -19.70 -6.47 16.32
C LYS A 682 -18.33 -6.50 16.99
N ASP A 683 -17.50 -7.48 16.63
CA ASP A 683 -16.20 -7.75 17.26
C ASP A 683 -15.09 -6.83 16.70
N PHE A 684 -15.20 -6.40 15.44
CA PHE A 684 -14.19 -5.56 14.78
C PHE A 684 -14.73 -4.23 14.18
N PRO A 685 -15.57 -3.45 14.89
CA PRO A 685 -16.41 -2.39 14.30
C PRO A 685 -15.67 -1.26 13.58
N GLY A 686 -14.39 -1.03 13.90
CA GLY A 686 -13.53 -0.03 13.23
C GLY A 686 -12.63 -0.58 12.12
N HIS A 687 -12.65 -1.89 11.84
CA HIS A 687 -11.71 -2.50 10.89
C HIS A 687 -12.13 -2.26 9.42
N ARG A 688 -11.15 -2.06 8.53
CA ARG A 688 -11.39 -1.74 7.10
C ARG A 688 -12.28 -2.75 6.36
N LEU A 689 -12.30 -4.01 6.78
CA LEU A 689 -13.15 -5.05 6.18
C LEU A 689 -14.61 -4.97 6.60
N VAL A 690 -14.98 -4.17 7.61
CA VAL A 690 -16.38 -3.95 8.02
C VAL A 690 -17.22 -3.38 6.87
N TYR A 691 -16.63 -2.58 5.98
CA TYR A 691 -17.31 -2.11 4.76
C TYR A 691 -17.72 -3.28 3.85
N ASN A 692 -16.78 -4.20 3.57
CA ASN A 692 -17.05 -5.39 2.75
C ASN A 692 -17.97 -6.39 3.46
N ALA A 693 -17.82 -6.57 4.78
CA ALA A 693 -18.69 -7.42 5.59
C ALA A 693 -20.14 -6.91 5.63
N ASN A 694 -20.34 -5.59 5.71
CA ASN A 694 -21.67 -5.02 5.58
C ASN A 694 -22.24 -5.28 4.18
N TYR A 695 -21.46 -5.09 3.12
CA TYR A 695 -21.91 -5.39 1.75
C TYR A 695 -22.34 -6.86 1.62
N LEU A 696 -21.49 -7.81 2.01
CA LEU A 696 -21.77 -9.25 1.94
C LEU A 696 -22.99 -9.64 2.79
N ARG A 697 -23.20 -8.98 3.94
CA ARG A 697 -24.40 -9.18 4.78
C ARG A 697 -25.68 -8.71 4.07
N GLY A 698 -25.59 -7.67 3.24
CA GLY A 698 -26.68 -7.25 2.36
C GLY A 698 -27.00 -8.32 1.31
N GLU A 699 -25.99 -8.97 0.74
CA GLU A 699 -26.18 -10.08 -0.20
C GLU A 699 -26.79 -11.31 0.49
N CYS A 700 -26.36 -11.66 1.71
CA CYS A 700 -27.01 -12.72 2.50
C CYS A 700 -28.52 -12.46 2.66
N LEU A 701 -28.91 -11.24 3.02
CA LEU A 701 -30.33 -10.86 3.15
C LEU A 701 -31.08 -10.94 1.83
N TYR A 702 -30.43 -10.58 0.71
CA TYR A 702 -31.02 -10.73 -0.62
C TYR A 702 -31.31 -12.21 -0.95
N TYR A 703 -30.36 -13.12 -0.71
CA TYR A 703 -30.57 -14.55 -0.94
C TYR A 703 -31.58 -15.18 0.04
N ARG A 704 -31.71 -14.65 1.26
CA ARG A 704 -32.80 -14.97 2.21
C ARG A 704 -34.17 -14.39 1.81
N LYS A 705 -34.28 -13.72 0.66
CA LYS A 705 -35.48 -13.02 0.16
C LYS A 705 -35.93 -11.85 1.05
N GLU A 706 -35.08 -11.38 1.97
CA GLU A 706 -35.31 -10.22 2.85
C GLU A 706 -34.95 -8.90 2.14
N TYR A 707 -35.51 -8.67 0.95
CA TYR A 707 -35.11 -7.58 0.06
C TYR A 707 -35.19 -6.20 0.71
N THR A 708 -36.25 -5.92 1.50
CA THR A 708 -36.38 -4.66 2.25
C THR A 708 -35.23 -4.40 3.23
N ALA A 709 -34.66 -5.45 3.84
CA ALA A 709 -33.54 -5.35 4.77
C ALA A 709 -32.20 -5.25 4.02
N ALA A 710 -32.04 -6.01 2.95
CA ALA A 710 -30.90 -5.92 2.03
C ALA A 710 -30.72 -4.50 1.48
N ARG A 711 -31.80 -3.87 0.99
CA ARG A 711 -31.76 -2.48 0.49
C ARG A 711 -31.25 -1.48 1.53
N LYS A 712 -31.72 -1.55 2.78
CA LYS A 712 -31.26 -0.67 3.88
C LYS A 712 -29.75 -0.80 4.16
N ILE A 713 -29.15 -1.94 3.84
CA ILE A 713 -27.70 -2.14 3.94
C ILE A 713 -27.01 -1.52 2.71
N PHE A 714 -27.46 -1.83 1.49
CA PHE A 714 -26.86 -1.30 0.27
C PHE A 714 -26.95 0.24 0.19
N GLU A 715 -28.05 0.86 0.63
CA GLU A 715 -28.17 2.32 0.76
C GLU A 715 -27.09 2.91 1.68
N LYS A 716 -26.77 2.26 2.81
CA LYS A 716 -25.67 2.69 3.70
C LYS A 716 -24.30 2.52 3.04
N ILE A 717 -24.10 1.49 2.22
CA ILE A 717 -22.87 1.30 1.44
C ILE A 717 -22.65 2.44 0.42
N LEU A 718 -23.73 2.96 -0.19
CA LEU A 718 -23.63 4.11 -1.12
C LEU A 718 -23.20 5.41 -0.43
N LEU A 719 -23.52 5.60 0.85
CA LEU A 719 -23.13 6.79 1.63
C LEU A 719 -21.65 6.77 2.04
N GLN A 720 -21.02 5.59 2.13
CA GLN A 720 -19.63 5.43 2.53
C GLN A 720 -18.68 5.50 1.34
N LYS A 721 -17.41 5.89 1.55
CA LYS A 721 -16.38 5.84 0.49
C LYS A 721 -15.83 4.42 0.39
N GLY A 722 -15.95 3.78 -0.77
CA GLY A 722 -15.41 2.45 -1.03
C GLY A 722 -15.73 1.95 -2.42
N ASN A 723 -15.21 0.77 -2.76
CA ASN A 723 -15.28 0.17 -4.09
C ASN A 723 -16.56 -0.63 -4.38
N LYS A 724 -17.40 -0.89 -3.37
CA LYS A 724 -18.65 -1.69 -3.49
C LYS A 724 -19.89 -0.89 -3.88
N LYS A 725 -19.72 0.35 -4.37
CA LYS A 725 -20.83 1.18 -4.84
C LYS A 725 -21.51 0.66 -6.12
N PRO A 726 -20.79 0.23 -7.17
CA PRO A 726 -21.43 -0.33 -8.37
C PRO A 726 -22.22 -1.61 -8.02
N ASP A 727 -21.61 -2.49 -7.25
CA ASP A 727 -22.21 -3.74 -6.77
C ASP A 727 -23.50 -3.46 -5.95
N ALA A 728 -23.44 -2.48 -5.03
CA ALA A 728 -24.61 -2.06 -4.25
C ALA A 728 -25.72 -1.44 -5.11
N LEU A 729 -25.41 -0.67 -6.16
CA LEU A 729 -26.41 -0.17 -7.11
C LEU A 729 -27.07 -1.30 -7.91
N MET A 730 -26.28 -2.28 -8.38
CA MET A 730 -26.77 -3.48 -9.05
C MET A 730 -27.71 -4.28 -8.14
N MET A 731 -27.31 -4.52 -6.88
CA MET A 731 -28.10 -5.26 -5.91
C MET A 731 -29.33 -4.51 -5.41
N LEU A 732 -29.31 -3.17 -5.33
CA LEU A 732 -30.51 -2.35 -5.12
C LEU A 732 -31.51 -2.56 -6.27
N GLY A 733 -31.05 -2.47 -7.51
CA GLY A 733 -31.89 -2.70 -8.69
C GLY A 733 -32.50 -4.12 -8.70
N ASN A 734 -31.67 -5.14 -8.45
CA ASN A 734 -32.13 -6.53 -8.31
C ASN A 734 -33.15 -6.69 -7.17
N SER A 735 -32.95 -6.04 -6.02
CA SER A 735 -33.86 -6.11 -4.87
C SER A 735 -35.23 -5.48 -5.16
N TYR A 736 -35.27 -4.40 -5.92
CA TYR A 736 -36.54 -3.82 -6.39
C TYR A 736 -37.22 -4.68 -7.46
N LYS A 737 -36.45 -5.32 -8.35
CA LYS A 737 -37.00 -6.27 -9.35
C LYS A 737 -37.73 -7.44 -8.67
N MET A 738 -37.15 -8.02 -7.63
CA MET A 738 -37.74 -9.17 -6.91
C MET A 738 -39.03 -8.83 -6.14
N GLU A 739 -39.33 -7.54 -5.93
CA GLU A 739 -40.60 -7.05 -5.39
C GLU A 739 -41.53 -6.47 -6.48
N ASN A 740 -41.27 -6.79 -7.76
CA ASN A 740 -41.99 -6.28 -8.93
C ASN A 740 -42.01 -4.73 -9.08
N ASN A 741 -41.08 -4.03 -8.41
CA ASN A 741 -40.93 -2.58 -8.52
C ASN A 741 -39.96 -2.21 -9.65
N THR A 742 -40.41 -2.42 -10.88
CA THR A 742 -39.64 -2.21 -12.11
C THR A 742 -39.11 -0.78 -12.24
N GLU A 743 -39.88 0.23 -11.82
CA GLU A 743 -39.47 1.64 -11.90
C GLU A 743 -38.23 1.93 -11.05
N GLN A 744 -38.22 1.53 -9.77
CA GLN A 744 -37.04 1.71 -8.93
C GLN A 744 -35.89 0.79 -9.37
N ALA A 745 -36.17 -0.40 -9.87
CA ALA A 745 -35.14 -1.30 -10.41
C ALA A 745 -34.34 -0.63 -11.54
N VAL A 746 -35.05 -0.12 -12.56
CA VAL A 746 -34.48 0.63 -13.69
C VAL A 746 -33.75 1.89 -13.23
N LYS A 747 -34.29 2.63 -12.25
CA LYS A 747 -33.65 3.83 -11.69
C LYS A 747 -32.28 3.54 -11.07
N PHE A 748 -32.13 2.45 -10.30
CA PHE A 748 -30.84 2.12 -9.68
C PHE A 748 -29.83 1.54 -10.68
N TRP A 749 -30.28 0.81 -11.69
CA TRP A 749 -29.41 0.34 -12.78
C TRP A 749 -28.94 1.49 -13.70
N ASN A 750 -29.81 2.43 -14.09
CA ASN A 750 -29.40 3.65 -14.80
C ASN A 750 -28.36 4.43 -14.00
N ARG A 751 -28.57 4.55 -12.69
CA ARG A 751 -27.63 5.24 -11.80
C ARG A 751 -26.26 4.54 -11.71
N LEU A 752 -26.19 3.23 -11.91
CA LEU A 752 -24.92 2.50 -12.05
C LEU A 752 -24.22 2.90 -13.34
N ILE A 753 -24.95 2.92 -14.46
CA ILE A 753 -24.46 3.31 -15.79
C ILE A 753 -23.94 4.75 -15.77
N ASP A 754 -24.69 5.68 -15.15
CA ASP A 754 -24.35 7.11 -15.07
C ASP A 754 -23.16 7.39 -14.12
N GLU A 755 -23.12 6.79 -12.94
CA GLU A 755 -22.04 7.04 -11.94
C GLU A 755 -20.77 6.21 -12.20
N PHE A 756 -20.86 5.08 -12.91
CA PHE A 756 -19.75 4.13 -13.10
C PHE A 756 -19.67 3.54 -14.53
N PRO A 757 -19.56 4.35 -15.59
CA PRO A 757 -19.68 3.91 -16.99
C PRO A 757 -18.59 2.94 -17.49
N GLU A 758 -17.46 2.81 -16.79
CA GLU A 758 -16.38 1.86 -17.12
C GLU A 758 -16.46 0.55 -16.30
N ASN A 759 -17.53 0.32 -15.54
CA ASN A 759 -17.67 -0.86 -14.68
C ASN A 759 -18.28 -2.06 -15.42
N GLU A 760 -17.81 -3.28 -15.13
CA GLU A 760 -18.29 -4.52 -15.75
C GLU A 760 -19.79 -4.80 -15.52
N LEU A 761 -20.40 -4.23 -14.48
CA LEU A 761 -21.84 -4.35 -14.21
C LEU A 761 -22.71 -3.48 -15.12
N VAL A 762 -22.14 -2.58 -15.95
CA VAL A 762 -22.86 -1.72 -16.89
C VAL A 762 -23.59 -2.54 -17.95
N GLU A 763 -22.91 -3.48 -18.62
CA GLU A 763 -23.52 -4.33 -19.66
C GLU A 763 -24.67 -5.17 -19.08
N ILE A 764 -24.50 -5.66 -17.85
CA ILE A 764 -25.52 -6.44 -17.12
C ILE A 764 -26.72 -5.54 -16.74
N ALA A 765 -26.48 -4.28 -16.36
CA ALA A 765 -27.51 -3.31 -16.04
C ALA A 765 -28.33 -2.93 -17.30
N GLU A 766 -27.66 -2.66 -18.42
CA GLU A 766 -28.29 -2.38 -19.72
C GLU A 766 -29.15 -3.57 -20.19
N TYR A 767 -28.62 -4.79 -20.12
CA TYR A 767 -29.37 -6.01 -20.45
C TYR A 767 -30.63 -6.17 -19.59
N LYS A 768 -30.51 -5.99 -18.26
CA LYS A 768 -31.67 -6.06 -17.33
C LYS A 768 -32.72 -5.00 -17.65
N ILE A 769 -32.31 -3.77 -17.99
CA ILE A 769 -33.24 -2.70 -18.39
C ILE A 769 -33.91 -3.03 -19.73
N LYS A 770 -33.19 -3.61 -20.69
CA LYS A 770 -33.74 -3.99 -22.01
C LYS A 770 -34.78 -5.11 -21.88
N ALA A 771 -34.49 -6.16 -21.12
CA ALA A 771 -35.40 -7.29 -20.88
C ALA A 771 -36.72 -6.91 -20.18
N LEU A 772 -36.78 -5.72 -19.56
CA LEU A 772 -37.99 -5.15 -18.93
C LEU A 772 -38.75 -4.15 -19.82
N LYS A 773 -38.34 -4.03 -21.09
CA LYS A 773 -39.06 -3.30 -22.15
C LYS A 773 -39.57 -4.20 -23.26
N GLU A 774 -39.10 -5.45 -23.28
CA GLU A 774 -39.47 -6.50 -24.24
C GLU A 774 -40.56 -7.44 -23.67
N ASN A 775 -40.79 -7.36 -22.36
CA ASN A 775 -41.97 -7.84 -21.62
C ASN A 775 -42.80 -6.65 -21.14
#